data_AF-A0A818URG8-F1
#
_entry.id   AF-A0A818URG8-F1
#
_cell.length_a   1.000
_cell.length_b   1.000
_cell.length_c   1.000
_cell.angle_alpha   90.00
_cell.angle_beta   90.00
_cell.angle_gamma   90.00
#
_symmetry.space_group_name_H-M   'P 1'
#
loop_
_entity.id
_entity.type
_entity.pdbx_description
1 polymer ?
#
loop_
_entity_poly.entity_id
_entity_poly.type
_entity_poly.pdbx_seq_one_letter_code
_entity_poly.pdbx_strand_id
1 'polypeptide(L)'
;MLGIRPFTAQCELDVSCGSRYSSFDSYRRHIYRCHRSLIDSFGNNDTPSSNIHDIVDDLENIFSHPTFSDESDAINDHESCIYPDEELDDTDRELLNFDSTVVSIANEQVNFGRLAQFYTRFLLELREYHLLPQNVVQSISSKICSLFDIIIKLFKTKVSSSFVSIIDMEAVFTHVRFIINSVSKSEYNFLKQCKNDFDYQPPTEIKLTTNEELAYYIPLKQSLFCMLQNGQLLQATIDNINSLSTRAAKDNDLILSNRQSRSVKSNLSRQTNSNSLLLKLYTDGIGITNPIGAKKDSHKFTCFYYLLDDLPDIVRSQVNSIGLHCICYTKHLNNDNNRSILMNILVEDLNKLQTEGITIPCLFSRIYFVFSTLSSDNLASNEVEGFQKSFSSGSFCRHCFVTYEQRHIPLTEISFLPRTRIKHDMIVNKVIANNDGQIIQGVKNESWLKDLIGFHATESLPPDIMHDIAEDIEQRTSCFIYGFYDSSNKPPPVKRQQLIHSTIAGTASQKLCFFRLFPIIFHDIIGDLTLLPLYTILREIISYIYANPLRKSWLPYLDGLCKQFHCLMIEHLPDRVTPKVHFLTEYTRSIEMHGLPILNSCMRFEAKHLYFKQIAIRTFNFKNPLLTLTKRHQLRYCMLNNSNSFCYSSSITVRSSKSIKWSKLSIPVRRLLINFINETDLIYECTSIYYHHMNVRTGSIVVHHLAHAEEIPIFCQIHRLLNIQEKTTIIAEMLNTISFDENLWSYEVEFSGTLVTIDIEHCFDIHPHCLDMYDVEHVHYINLLTRISPRTGLEGSVLG
;
A
#
# COMPACT_ATOMS: atom_id res chain seq x y z
N MET A 1 -6.95 44.43 4.97
CA MET A 1 -5.50 44.60 4.79
C MET A 1 -4.84 44.64 6.17
N LEU A 2 -4.24 43.54 6.62
CA LEU A 2 -3.29 43.53 7.73
C LEU A 2 -2.01 42.94 7.16
N GLY A 3 -1.07 43.82 6.81
CA GLY A 3 0.19 43.43 6.20
C GLY A 3 1.08 42.72 7.21
N ILE A 4 1.44 41.48 6.91
CA ILE A 4 2.46 40.72 7.63
C ILE A 4 3.77 41.51 7.48
N ARG A 5 4.31 42.04 8.59
CA ARG A 5 5.64 42.65 8.56
C ARG A 5 6.69 41.54 8.38
N PRO A 6 7.65 41.67 7.46
CA PRO A 6 8.73 40.70 7.33
C PRO A 6 9.56 40.66 8.61
N PHE A 7 9.89 39.46 9.07
CA PHE A 7 10.75 39.25 10.23
C PHE A 7 12.14 39.83 9.92
N THR A 8 12.63 40.74 10.76
CA THR A 8 14.01 41.23 10.70
C THR A 8 14.60 41.24 12.10
N ALA A 9 15.64 40.45 12.34
CA ALA A 9 16.33 40.37 13.63
C ALA A 9 17.83 40.64 13.44
N GLN A 10 18.43 41.40 14.36
CA GLN A 10 19.87 41.61 14.45
C GLN A 10 20.40 40.83 15.65
N CYS A 11 21.52 40.14 15.47
CA CYS A 11 22.17 39.44 16.58
C CYS A 11 22.87 40.45 17.50
N GLU A 12 22.44 40.47 18.75
CA GLU A 12 22.94 41.36 19.81
C GLU A 12 23.63 40.56 20.94
N LEU A 13 23.83 39.25 20.76
CA LEU A 13 24.44 38.37 21.77
C LEU A 13 25.94 38.66 22.01
N ASP A 14 26.59 39.31 21.05
CA ASP A 14 27.94 39.86 21.17
C ASP A 14 27.97 41.21 20.45
N VAL A 15 28.54 42.23 21.10
CA VAL A 15 28.66 43.60 20.57
C VAL A 15 29.43 43.62 19.23
N SER A 16 30.25 42.60 18.97
CA SER A 16 31.01 42.45 17.72
C SER A 16 30.27 41.70 16.59
N CYS A 17 29.14 41.03 16.86
CA CYS A 17 28.49 40.16 15.88
C CYS A 17 27.60 40.92 14.88
N GLY A 18 26.64 41.71 15.38
CA GLY A 18 25.82 42.66 14.62
C GLY A 18 25.07 42.14 13.38
N SER A 19 25.03 40.82 13.15
CA SER A 19 24.55 40.22 11.90
C SER A 19 23.02 40.28 11.81
N ARG A 20 22.49 40.65 10.64
CA ARG A 20 21.03 40.83 10.40
C ARG A 20 20.43 39.69 9.58
N TYR A 21 19.23 39.27 9.96
CA TYR A 21 18.50 38.15 9.35
C TYR A 21 17.08 38.54 9.02
N SER A 22 16.62 38.13 7.83
CA SER A 22 15.26 38.34 7.34
C SER A 22 14.32 37.15 7.58
N SER A 23 14.81 36.08 8.23
CA SER A 23 13.99 34.95 8.67
C SER A 23 14.46 34.40 10.02
N PHE A 24 13.50 33.93 10.83
CA PHE A 24 13.76 33.42 12.18
C PHE A 24 14.67 32.19 12.16
N ASP A 25 14.52 31.29 11.20
CA ASP A 25 15.35 30.09 11.07
C ASP A 25 16.82 30.41 10.79
N SER A 26 17.08 31.46 10.00
CA SER A 26 18.45 31.89 9.71
C SER A 26 19.09 32.53 10.94
N TYR A 27 18.32 33.32 11.70
CA TYR A 27 18.75 33.88 12.98
C TYR A 27 19.04 32.78 14.01
N ARG A 28 18.15 31.80 14.15
CA ARG A 28 18.31 30.65 15.05
C ARG A 28 19.55 29.83 14.70
N ARG A 29 19.76 29.49 13.41
CA ARG A 29 20.95 28.77 12.94
C ARG A 29 22.23 29.55 13.21
N HIS A 30 22.22 30.87 13.05
CA HIS A 30 23.36 31.70 13.36
C HIS A 30 23.72 31.66 14.84
N ILE A 31 22.74 31.81 15.74
CA ILE A 31 22.95 31.75 17.19
C ILE A 31 23.61 30.42 17.59
N TYR A 32 23.09 29.29 17.12
CA TYR A 32 23.65 27.96 17.40
C TYR A 32 25.04 27.72 16.81
N ARG A 33 25.42 28.40 15.72
CA ARG A 33 26.73 28.21 15.08
C ARG A 33 27.79 29.15 15.62
N CYS A 34 27.43 30.40 15.88
CA CYS A 34 28.38 31.47 16.18
C CYS A 34 28.43 31.84 17.67
N HIS A 35 27.37 31.54 18.42
CA HIS A 35 27.26 31.87 19.85
C HIS A 35 27.02 30.62 20.72
N ARG A 36 27.34 29.42 20.21
CA ARG A 36 27.13 28.14 20.89
C ARG A 36 27.67 28.10 22.32
N SER A 37 28.86 28.66 22.52
CA SER A 37 29.52 28.73 23.83
C SER A 37 28.78 29.59 24.87
N LEU A 38 27.96 30.55 24.44
CA LEU A 38 27.12 31.38 25.32
C LEU A 38 25.77 30.72 25.65
N ILE A 39 25.38 29.71 24.87
CA ILE A 39 24.13 28.95 25.05
C ILE A 39 24.39 27.75 25.94
N ASP A 40 25.52 27.06 25.74
CA ASP A 40 25.91 25.87 26.51
C ASP A 40 26.21 26.20 27.99
N SER A 41 26.50 27.47 28.34
CA SER A 41 26.66 27.91 29.73
C SER A 41 25.37 27.91 30.57
N PHE A 42 24.20 27.73 29.94
CA PHE A 42 22.90 27.65 30.63
C PHE A 42 22.39 26.21 30.81
N GLY A 43 23.12 25.19 30.35
CA GLY A 43 22.66 23.80 30.36
C GLY A 43 23.74 22.80 30.74
N ASN A 44 24.11 22.73 32.02
CA ASN A 44 24.82 21.58 32.57
C ASN A 44 23.92 20.84 33.57
N ASN A 45 23.50 19.63 33.21
CA ASN A 45 23.90 18.41 33.93
C ASN A 45 23.62 17.17 33.06
N ASP A 46 24.71 16.47 32.73
CA ASP A 46 24.87 15.06 32.35
C ASP A 46 24.11 14.46 31.16
N THR A 47 24.82 14.31 30.02
CA THR A 47 24.98 13.04 29.26
C THR A 47 25.94 13.22 28.06
N PRO A 48 26.67 12.16 27.63
CA PRO A 48 27.79 12.28 26.70
C PRO A 48 27.33 12.50 25.24
N SER A 49 28.09 13.37 24.58
CA SER A 49 28.00 13.79 23.19
C SER A 49 27.84 12.64 22.20
N SER A 50 26.72 12.63 21.46
CA SER A 50 26.60 12.00 20.15
C SER A 50 26.13 13.05 19.14
N ASN A 51 26.69 13.02 17.93
CA ASN A 51 26.55 14.04 16.89
C ASN A 51 25.07 14.26 16.50
N ILE A 52 24.48 15.35 17.00
CA ILE A 52 23.11 15.81 16.70
C ILE A 52 22.98 16.30 15.24
N HIS A 53 24.09 16.54 14.55
CA HIS A 53 24.07 17.17 13.22
C HIS A 53 23.49 16.29 12.11
N ASP A 54 23.51 14.95 12.25
CA ASP A 54 22.94 14.02 11.27
C ASP A 54 21.47 13.66 11.56
N ILE A 55 20.96 14.01 12.75
CA ILE A 55 19.62 13.61 13.22
C ILE A 55 18.53 14.60 12.77
N VAL A 56 18.90 15.88 12.58
CA VAL A 56 17.92 16.94 12.26
C VAL A 56 17.58 16.96 10.76
N ASP A 57 18.54 16.67 9.88
CA ASP A 57 18.32 16.67 8.42
C ASP A 57 17.40 15.50 7.96
N ASP A 58 17.37 14.40 8.71
CA ASP A 58 16.47 13.26 8.42
C ASP A 58 15.05 13.46 8.98
N LEU A 59 14.87 14.30 10.01
CA LEU A 59 13.56 14.57 10.60
C LEU A 59 12.78 15.65 9.84
N GLU A 60 13.45 16.63 9.23
CA GLU A 60 12.79 17.68 8.44
C GLU A 60 12.19 17.15 7.12
N ASN A 61 12.72 16.06 6.55
CA ASN A 61 12.15 15.42 5.35
C ASN A 61 10.80 14.73 5.59
N ILE A 62 10.37 14.55 6.85
CA ILE A 62 9.09 13.94 7.22
C ILE A 62 7.98 14.99 7.41
N PHE A 63 8.32 16.26 7.66
CA PHE A 63 7.37 17.30 8.05
C PHE A 63 7.31 18.45 7.04
N SER A 64 6.65 18.22 5.89
CA SER A 64 6.19 19.30 5.02
C SER A 64 4.72 19.67 5.30
N HIS A 65 4.54 20.66 6.19
CA HIS A 65 3.39 21.57 6.45
C HIS A 65 2.14 21.13 7.26
N PRO A 66 1.43 22.08 7.94
CA PRO A 66 1.86 23.33 8.58
C PRO A 66 1.85 23.22 10.11
N THR A 67 2.82 23.90 10.71
CA THR A 67 3.06 24.10 12.14
C THR A 67 1.87 24.77 12.85
N PHE A 68 1.37 24.13 13.92
CA PHE A 68 0.83 24.85 15.07
C PHE A 68 1.90 24.83 16.15
N SER A 69 2.18 26.01 16.69
CA SER A 69 3.21 26.35 17.67
C SER A 69 3.22 25.45 18.89
N ASP A 70 4.41 24.92 19.20
CA ASP A 70 4.80 24.47 20.52
C ASP A 70 4.84 25.68 21.47
N GLU A 71 3.90 25.74 22.41
CA GLU A 71 4.16 26.30 23.74
C GLU A 71 4.03 25.16 24.74
N SER A 72 5.19 24.72 25.22
CA SER A 72 5.35 23.87 26.38
C SER A 72 5.16 24.72 27.63
N ASP A 73 4.00 24.60 28.28
CA ASP A 73 3.92 24.84 29.72
C ASP A 73 3.63 23.52 30.40
N ALA A 74 4.66 23.02 31.06
CA ALA A 74 4.60 21.94 32.02
C ALA A 74 3.74 22.39 33.21
N ILE A 75 2.45 22.06 33.18
CA ILE A 75 1.67 21.96 34.41
C ILE A 75 1.81 20.51 34.88
N ASN A 76 2.64 20.35 35.91
CA ASN A 76 2.57 19.25 36.85
C ASN A 76 1.14 19.16 37.39
N ASP A 77 0.32 18.29 36.83
CA ASP A 77 -0.79 17.70 37.56
C ASP A 77 -0.64 16.19 37.49
N HIS A 78 -0.15 15.66 38.61
CA HIS A 78 -0.37 14.28 39.02
C HIS A 78 -1.88 14.08 39.24
N GLU A 79 -2.66 13.98 38.16
CA GLU A 79 -3.92 13.24 38.21
C GLU A 79 -3.72 11.93 37.46
N SER A 80 -3.65 10.89 38.29
CA SER A 80 -3.69 9.49 37.91
C SER A 80 -4.66 9.25 36.75
N CYS A 81 -4.13 8.79 35.62
CA CYS A 81 -4.93 8.16 34.57
C CYS A 81 -5.57 6.88 35.12
N ILE A 82 -6.72 7.05 35.76
CA ILE A 82 -7.62 5.99 36.19
C ILE A 82 -8.86 6.14 35.30
N TYR A 83 -9.01 5.29 34.28
CA TYR A 83 -10.34 4.74 34.06
C TYR A 83 -10.44 3.68 35.14
N PRO A 84 -11.21 3.87 36.23
CA PRO A 84 -11.56 2.71 37.00
C PRO A 84 -12.43 1.87 36.07
N ASP A 85 -12.13 0.58 35.98
CA ASP A 85 -13.16 -0.40 35.64
C ASP A 85 -14.19 -0.34 36.79
N GLU A 86 -15.01 0.71 36.83
CA GLU A 86 -16.18 0.73 37.67
C GLU A 86 -17.24 -0.10 36.96
N GLU A 87 -17.47 -1.30 37.51
CA GLU A 87 -18.73 -2.01 37.35
C GLU A 87 -19.86 -1.02 37.64
N LEU A 88 -20.64 -0.67 36.62
CA LEU A 88 -21.79 0.20 36.81
C LEU A 88 -23.00 -0.60 37.29
N ASP A 89 -23.62 -0.05 38.33
CA ASP A 89 -24.85 -0.44 39.01
C ASP A 89 -26.03 -0.64 38.03
N ASP A 90 -26.95 -1.54 38.38
CA ASP A 90 -28.08 -1.94 37.52
C ASP A 90 -29.03 -0.77 37.16
N THR A 91 -28.92 0.37 37.86
CA THR A 91 -29.67 1.61 37.59
C THR A 91 -29.24 2.34 36.31
N ASP A 92 -27.99 2.22 35.86
CA ASP A 92 -27.51 2.83 34.60
C ASP A 92 -27.92 2.02 33.35
N ARG A 93 -28.40 0.77 33.52
CA ARG A 93 -28.86 -0.08 32.41
C ARG A 93 -30.22 0.34 31.84
N GLU A 94 -31.11 0.92 32.65
CA GLU A 94 -32.47 1.31 32.22
C GLU A 94 -32.51 2.68 31.52
N LEU A 95 -31.60 3.62 31.86
CA LEU A 95 -31.51 4.95 31.24
C LEU A 95 -30.84 4.95 29.85
N LEU A 96 -30.21 3.85 29.45
CA LEU A 96 -29.48 3.69 28.19
C LEU A 96 -30.33 3.06 27.07
N ASN A 97 -31.66 3.10 27.22
CA ASN A 97 -32.57 2.65 26.18
C ASN A 97 -32.63 3.70 25.06
N PHE A 98 -31.68 3.60 24.11
CA PHE A 98 -31.62 4.42 22.89
C PHE A 98 -32.89 4.25 22.01
N ASP A 99 -33.77 3.31 22.33
CA ASP A 99 -35.06 3.07 21.66
C ASP A 99 -36.12 4.17 21.90
N SER A 100 -35.89 5.13 22.81
CA SER A 100 -36.70 6.36 22.83
C SER A 100 -36.31 7.33 21.70
N THR A 101 -36.17 6.80 20.49
CA THR A 101 -35.80 7.51 19.24
C THR A 101 -36.83 8.53 18.80
N VAL A 102 -38.02 8.52 19.40
CA VAL A 102 -39.15 9.37 19.09
C VAL A 102 -39.48 10.24 20.30
N VAL A 103 -39.16 11.53 20.20
CA VAL A 103 -39.61 12.54 21.18
C VAL A 103 -40.85 13.22 20.61
N SER A 104 -41.93 13.26 21.38
CA SER A 104 -43.10 14.08 21.04
C SER A 104 -42.74 15.55 21.23
N ILE A 105 -42.60 16.26 20.12
CA ILE A 105 -42.37 17.71 20.09
C ILE A 105 -43.59 18.31 19.37
N ALA A 106 -44.35 19.17 20.05
CA ALA A 106 -45.57 19.78 19.51
C ALA A 106 -46.61 18.80 18.88
N ASN A 107 -46.78 17.60 19.45
CA ASN A 107 -47.63 16.52 18.92
C ASN A 107 -47.15 15.87 17.60
N GLU A 108 -45.94 16.18 17.14
CA GLU A 108 -45.27 15.48 16.03
C GLU A 108 -44.14 14.56 16.57
N GLN A 109 -44.02 13.38 15.96
CA GLN A 109 -43.00 12.40 16.30
C GLN A 109 -41.71 12.70 15.54
N VAL A 110 -40.71 13.27 16.23
CA VAL A 110 -39.39 13.55 15.63
C VAL A 110 -38.43 12.39 15.90
N ASN A 111 -37.91 11.78 14.83
CA ASN A 111 -36.99 10.64 14.90
C ASN A 111 -35.53 11.11 14.90
N PHE A 112 -34.81 10.86 16.00
CA PHE A 112 -33.39 11.19 16.15
C PHE A 112 -32.43 10.01 15.95
N GLY A 113 -32.92 8.81 15.61
CA GLY A 113 -32.11 7.60 15.51
C GLY A 113 -30.91 7.73 14.57
N ARG A 114 -31.03 8.49 13.47
CA ARG A 114 -29.93 8.74 12.53
C ARG A 114 -28.83 9.65 13.08
N LEU A 115 -29.10 10.46 14.11
CA LEU A 115 -28.14 11.41 14.66
C LEU A 115 -27.03 10.71 15.43
N ALA A 116 -27.38 9.73 16.27
CA ALA A 116 -26.40 8.94 17.02
C ALA A 116 -25.46 8.21 16.05
N GLN A 117 -26.03 7.59 15.00
CA GLN A 117 -25.28 6.95 13.93
C GLN A 117 -24.37 7.95 13.20
N PHE A 118 -24.88 9.10 12.77
CA PHE A 118 -24.08 10.14 12.10
C PHE A 118 -22.92 10.63 12.98
N TYR A 119 -23.19 10.94 14.26
CA TYR A 119 -22.17 11.43 15.16
C TYR A 119 -21.12 10.36 15.49
N THR A 120 -21.53 9.10 15.60
CA THR A 120 -20.61 7.96 15.79
C THR A 120 -19.69 7.80 14.58
N ARG A 121 -20.24 7.91 13.36
CA ARG A 121 -19.45 7.94 12.13
C ARG A 121 -18.48 9.12 12.11
N PHE A 122 -18.93 10.31 12.49
CA PHE A 122 -18.05 11.49 12.60
C PHE A 122 -16.87 11.23 13.54
N LEU A 123 -17.11 10.63 14.71
CA LEU A 123 -16.04 10.26 15.64
C LEU A 123 -15.13 9.16 15.07
N LEU A 124 -15.66 8.18 14.35
CA LEU A 124 -14.87 7.16 13.63
C LEU A 124 -13.96 7.82 12.58
N GLU A 125 -14.46 8.78 11.81
CA GLU A 125 -13.67 9.50 10.79
C GLU A 125 -12.55 10.31 11.44
N LEU A 126 -12.83 11.06 12.51
CA LEU A 126 -11.79 11.78 13.26
C LEU A 126 -10.72 10.84 13.83
N ARG A 127 -11.14 9.73 14.44
CA ARG A 127 -10.23 8.79 15.11
C ARG A 127 -9.43 7.96 14.13
N GLU A 128 -10.07 7.40 13.11
CA GLU A 128 -9.51 6.31 12.31
C GLU A 128 -9.13 6.75 10.90
N TYR A 129 -9.83 7.74 10.31
CA TYR A 129 -9.45 8.31 9.02
C TYR A 129 -8.40 9.42 9.20
N HIS A 130 -8.67 10.39 10.07
CA HIS A 130 -7.74 11.49 10.38
C HIS A 130 -6.68 11.13 11.43
N LEU A 131 -6.81 9.95 12.07
CA LEU A 131 -5.84 9.43 13.03
C LEU A 131 -5.57 10.44 14.17
N LEU A 132 -6.62 11.13 14.64
CA LEU A 132 -6.52 12.08 15.75
C LEU A 132 -6.39 11.34 17.08
N PRO A 133 -5.53 11.83 18.00
CA PRO A 133 -5.45 11.32 19.37
C PRO A 133 -6.78 11.37 20.11
N GLN A 134 -7.02 10.43 21.02
CA GLN A 134 -8.29 10.30 21.73
C GLN A 134 -8.65 11.56 22.55
N ASN A 135 -7.66 12.17 23.21
CA ASN A 135 -7.85 13.42 23.95
C ASN A 135 -8.28 14.58 23.04
N VAL A 136 -7.76 14.66 21.82
CA VAL A 136 -8.17 15.67 20.83
C VAL A 136 -9.62 15.44 20.41
N VAL A 137 -10.01 14.19 20.14
CA VAL A 137 -11.40 13.85 19.78
C VAL A 137 -12.37 14.13 20.92
N GLN A 138 -11.98 13.86 22.18
CA GLN A 138 -12.75 14.21 23.37
C GLN A 138 -12.88 15.73 23.52
N SER A 139 -11.80 16.49 23.30
CA SER A 139 -11.83 17.96 23.32
C SER A 139 -12.79 18.52 22.26
N ILE A 140 -12.74 17.99 21.03
CA ILE A 140 -13.67 18.36 19.95
C ILE A 140 -15.12 18.08 20.39
N SER A 141 -15.39 16.88 20.91
CA SER A 141 -16.72 16.48 21.38
C SER A 141 -17.24 17.41 22.48
N SER A 142 -16.40 17.72 23.47
CA SER A 142 -16.73 18.64 24.57
C SER A 142 -17.02 20.06 24.08
N LYS A 143 -16.25 20.55 23.11
CA LYS A 143 -16.49 21.87 22.47
C LYS A 143 -17.79 21.89 21.68
N ILE A 144 -18.16 20.80 21.00
CA ILE A 144 -19.46 20.67 20.33
C ILE A 144 -20.59 20.74 21.38
N CYS A 145 -20.50 19.98 22.47
CA CYS A 145 -21.48 20.05 23.57
C CYS A 145 -21.61 21.47 24.15
N SER A 146 -20.48 22.16 24.35
CA SER A 146 -20.43 23.54 24.86
C SER A 146 -21.04 24.54 23.88
N LEU A 147 -20.87 24.33 22.56
CA LEU A 147 -21.53 25.14 21.55
C LEU A 147 -23.05 24.99 21.63
N PHE A 148 -23.55 23.77 21.79
CA PHE A 148 -24.98 23.54 22.01
C PHE A 148 -25.48 24.18 23.31
N ASP A 149 -24.68 24.21 24.38
CA ASP A 149 -25.04 24.95 25.60
C ASP A 149 -25.26 26.44 25.37
N ILE A 150 -24.35 27.05 24.61
CA ILE A 150 -24.45 28.46 24.25
C ILE A 150 -25.70 28.69 23.40
N ILE A 151 -25.95 27.83 22.41
CA ILE A 151 -27.15 27.91 21.56
C ILE A 151 -28.41 27.82 22.42
N ILE A 152 -28.52 26.80 23.29
CA ILE A 152 -29.67 26.62 24.20
C ILE A 152 -29.86 27.86 25.10
N LYS A 153 -28.78 28.42 25.65
CA LYS A 153 -28.83 29.64 26.48
C LYS A 153 -29.28 30.87 25.68
N LEU A 154 -28.85 31.02 24.43
CA LEU A 154 -29.27 32.11 23.54
C LEU A 154 -30.76 32.03 23.22
N PHE A 155 -31.29 30.81 23.02
CA PHE A 155 -32.72 30.61 22.88
C PHE A 155 -33.48 30.99 24.16
N LYS A 156 -33.04 30.51 25.33
CA LYS A 156 -33.65 30.88 26.62
C LYS A 156 -33.70 32.39 26.87
N THR A 157 -32.65 33.13 26.49
CA THR A 157 -32.54 34.57 26.74
C THR A 157 -33.33 35.44 25.77
N LYS A 158 -33.58 34.99 24.52
CA LYS A 158 -34.41 35.71 23.54
C LYS A 158 -35.91 35.43 23.64
N VAL A 159 -36.32 34.43 24.42
CA VAL A 159 -37.74 34.06 24.62
C VAL A 159 -38.30 34.84 25.81
N SER A 160 -38.57 36.12 25.60
CA SER A 160 -39.34 36.95 26.53
C SER A 160 -40.76 37.25 26.05
N SER A 161 -41.19 36.65 24.93
CA SER A 161 -42.56 36.77 24.41
C SER A 161 -42.95 35.52 23.62
N SER A 162 -44.06 34.91 24.04
CA SER A 162 -44.62 33.61 23.70
C SER A 162 -44.71 33.27 22.20
N PHE A 163 -44.02 32.21 21.77
CA PHE A 163 -44.34 31.43 20.57
C PHE A 163 -44.00 29.95 20.82
N VAL A 164 -44.97 29.05 20.61
CA VAL A 164 -44.86 27.59 20.85
C VAL A 164 -43.66 26.97 20.12
N SER A 165 -43.38 27.41 18.88
CA SER A 165 -42.30 26.90 18.03
C SER A 165 -40.87 27.11 18.57
N ILE A 166 -40.66 28.00 19.55
CA ILE A 166 -39.33 28.28 20.10
C ILE A 166 -39.01 27.35 21.30
N ILE A 167 -40.02 26.96 22.08
CA ILE A 167 -39.89 25.94 23.14
C ILE A 167 -39.53 24.58 22.51
N ASP A 168 -40.11 24.30 21.35
CA ASP A 168 -39.83 23.10 20.56
C ASP A 168 -38.37 23.02 20.11
N MET A 169 -37.80 24.14 19.64
CA MET A 169 -36.38 24.22 19.24
C MET A 169 -35.42 24.02 20.42
N GLU A 170 -35.72 24.55 21.60
CA GLU A 170 -34.92 24.31 22.80
C GLU A 170 -34.89 22.82 23.17
N ALA A 171 -36.05 22.16 23.12
CA ALA A 171 -36.17 20.73 23.37
C ALA A 171 -35.35 19.90 22.36
N VAL A 172 -35.41 20.26 21.06
CA VAL A 172 -34.59 19.64 20.00
C VAL A 172 -33.10 19.78 20.32
N PHE A 173 -32.60 20.98 20.59
CA PHE A 173 -31.18 21.19 20.85
C PHE A 173 -30.69 20.48 22.13
N THR A 174 -31.54 20.44 23.16
CA THR A 174 -31.23 19.73 24.40
C THR A 174 -31.10 18.22 24.13
N HIS A 175 -32.00 17.66 23.31
CA HIS A 175 -31.94 16.25 22.95
C HIS A 175 -30.74 15.92 22.03
N VAL A 176 -30.43 16.78 21.05
CA VAL A 176 -29.22 16.67 20.20
C VAL A 176 -27.95 16.66 21.07
N ARG A 177 -27.84 17.60 22.01
CA ARG A 177 -26.71 17.66 22.95
C ARG A 177 -26.62 16.39 23.80
N PHE A 178 -27.75 15.90 24.31
CA PHE A 178 -27.79 14.67 25.10
C PHE A 178 -27.28 13.47 24.29
N ILE A 179 -27.74 13.30 23.04
CA ILE A 179 -27.28 12.22 22.16
C ILE A 179 -25.76 12.31 21.93
N ILE A 180 -25.26 13.48 21.52
CA ILE A 180 -23.83 13.72 21.30
C ILE A 180 -23.02 13.34 22.55
N ASN A 181 -23.43 13.86 23.71
CA ASN A 181 -22.75 13.59 24.97
C ASN A 181 -22.81 12.10 25.34
N SER A 182 -23.95 11.44 25.15
CA SER A 182 -24.14 10.02 25.48
C SER A 182 -23.18 9.11 24.71
N VAL A 183 -22.99 9.39 23.42
CA VAL A 183 -22.07 8.64 22.54
C VAL A 183 -20.62 8.90 22.93
N SER A 184 -20.24 10.16 23.21
CA SER A 184 -18.84 10.52 23.53
C SER A 184 -18.47 10.44 25.01
N LYS A 185 -19.41 10.10 25.91
CA LYS A 185 -19.20 10.11 27.38
C LYS A 185 -18.06 9.18 27.80
N SER A 186 -17.99 7.99 27.19
CA SER A 186 -16.99 6.98 27.51
C SER A 186 -16.62 6.16 26.28
N GLU A 187 -15.45 5.52 26.33
CA GLU A 187 -15.03 4.58 25.28
C GLU A 187 -16.02 3.41 25.17
N TYR A 188 -16.59 2.96 26.30
CA TYR A 188 -17.60 1.91 26.31
C TYR A 188 -18.85 2.31 25.50
N ASN A 189 -19.40 3.51 25.72
CA ASN A 189 -20.58 3.97 25.00
C ASN A 189 -20.33 4.11 23.51
N PHE A 190 -19.18 4.65 23.14
CA PHE A 190 -18.76 4.76 21.75
C PHE A 190 -18.66 3.37 21.08
N LEU A 191 -18.01 2.40 21.73
CA LEU A 191 -17.88 1.03 21.20
C LEU A 191 -19.22 0.30 21.14
N LYS A 192 -20.11 0.52 22.13
CA LYS A 192 -21.47 -0.03 22.13
C LYS A 192 -22.25 0.50 20.92
N GLN A 193 -22.16 1.79 20.63
CA GLN A 193 -22.79 2.38 19.45
C GLN A 193 -22.17 1.84 18.15
N CYS A 194 -20.85 1.68 18.08
CA CYS A 194 -20.19 1.07 16.94
C CYS A 194 -20.65 -0.39 16.70
N LYS A 195 -20.90 -1.14 17.77
CA LYS A 195 -21.39 -2.53 17.68
C LYS A 195 -22.83 -2.58 17.18
N ASN A 196 -23.67 -1.64 17.60
CA ASN A 196 -25.08 -1.57 17.22
C ASN A 196 -25.30 -1.06 15.80
N ASP A 197 -24.56 -0.02 15.39
CA ASP A 197 -24.85 0.72 14.15
C ASP A 197 -23.88 0.42 12.99
N PHE A 198 -22.72 -0.18 13.28
CA PHE A 198 -21.62 -0.35 12.31
C PHE A 198 -21.02 -1.76 12.30
N ASP A 199 -21.68 -2.75 12.92
CA ASP A 199 -21.20 -4.13 12.99
C ASP A 199 -19.75 -4.27 13.53
N TYR A 200 -19.35 -3.40 14.46
CA TYR A 200 -18.01 -3.46 15.06
C TYR A 200 -17.77 -4.78 15.79
N GLN A 201 -16.66 -5.44 15.44
CA GLN A 201 -16.24 -6.70 16.04
C GLN A 201 -15.00 -6.47 16.91
N PRO A 202 -15.10 -6.64 18.25
CA PRO A 202 -13.94 -6.53 19.10
C PRO A 202 -12.96 -7.69 18.85
N PRO A 203 -11.65 -7.46 18.98
CA PRO A 203 -10.67 -8.53 18.86
C PRO A 203 -10.84 -9.56 19.98
N THR A 204 -10.63 -10.82 19.64
CA THR A 204 -10.60 -11.94 20.60
C THR A 204 -9.18 -12.11 21.12
N GLU A 205 -9.04 -12.17 22.44
CA GLU A 205 -7.77 -12.44 23.09
C GLU A 205 -7.45 -13.95 23.05
N ILE A 206 -6.21 -14.27 22.69
CA ILE A 206 -5.67 -15.62 22.73
C ILE A 206 -4.59 -15.66 23.80
N LYS A 207 -4.81 -16.49 24.81
CA LYS A 207 -3.80 -16.82 25.82
C LYS A 207 -2.86 -17.87 25.25
N LEU A 208 -1.57 -17.54 25.22
CA LEU A 208 -0.52 -18.45 24.79
C LEU A 208 0.02 -19.25 25.99
N THR A 209 1.05 -20.07 25.79
CA THR A 209 1.51 -21.06 26.80
C THR A 209 1.87 -20.48 28.16
N THR A 210 2.23 -19.20 28.23
CA THR A 210 2.33 -18.47 29.51
C THR A 210 1.20 -17.46 29.62
N ASN A 211 0.64 -17.29 30.81
CA ASN A 211 -0.48 -16.36 31.06
C ASN A 211 -0.14 -14.88 30.75
N GLU A 212 1.14 -14.56 30.55
CA GLU A 212 1.62 -13.21 30.18
C GLU A 212 1.80 -13.02 28.66
N GLU A 213 1.79 -14.10 27.88
CA GLU A 213 1.94 -14.05 26.42
C GLU A 213 0.56 -14.01 25.75
N LEU A 214 0.23 -12.86 25.16
CA LEU A 214 -1.03 -12.63 24.48
C LEU A 214 -0.86 -12.51 22.96
N ALA A 215 -1.87 -12.96 22.24
CA ALA A 215 -2.10 -12.66 20.84
C ALA A 215 -3.56 -12.21 20.64
N TYR A 216 -3.84 -11.51 19.56
CA TYR A 216 -5.18 -11.03 19.25
C TYR A 216 -5.63 -11.47 17.88
N TYR A 217 -6.89 -11.87 17.81
CA TYR A 217 -7.48 -12.54 16.67
C TYR A 217 -8.83 -11.94 16.28
N ILE A 218 -9.13 -11.96 15.00
CA ILE A 218 -10.39 -11.52 14.42
C ILE A 218 -10.94 -12.67 13.54
N PRO A 219 -12.13 -13.19 13.84
CA PRO A 219 -12.76 -14.23 13.03
C PRO A 219 -12.95 -13.82 11.56
N LEU A 220 -12.48 -14.65 10.63
CA LEU A 220 -12.62 -14.43 9.19
C LEU A 220 -14.08 -14.50 8.76
N LYS A 221 -14.84 -15.47 9.28
CA LYS A 221 -16.25 -15.67 8.91
C LYS A 221 -17.08 -14.42 9.16
N GLN A 222 -16.97 -13.86 10.36
CA GLN A 222 -17.69 -12.65 10.73
C GLN A 222 -17.14 -11.41 9.99
N SER A 223 -15.84 -11.31 9.78
CA SER A 223 -15.27 -10.15 9.07
C SER A 223 -15.68 -10.10 7.60
N LEU A 224 -15.63 -11.26 6.92
CA LEU A 224 -16.06 -11.41 5.53
C LEU A 224 -17.57 -11.22 5.40
N PHE A 225 -18.36 -11.70 6.36
CA PHE A 225 -19.80 -11.44 6.40
C PHE A 225 -20.09 -9.93 6.41
N CYS A 226 -19.47 -9.16 7.32
CA CYS A 226 -19.67 -7.71 7.37
C CYS A 226 -19.20 -6.98 6.12
N MET A 227 -18.11 -7.44 5.49
CA MET A 227 -17.64 -6.86 4.23
C MET A 227 -18.63 -7.11 3.09
N LEU A 228 -19.17 -8.33 2.98
CA LEU A 228 -20.07 -8.74 1.90
C LEU A 228 -21.53 -8.34 2.12
N GLN A 229 -21.89 -7.84 3.31
CA GLN A 229 -23.18 -7.17 3.53
C GLN A 229 -23.33 -5.89 2.70
N ASN A 230 -22.21 -5.28 2.29
CA ASN A 230 -22.23 -4.17 1.34
C ASN A 230 -22.66 -4.68 -0.05
N GLY A 231 -23.96 -4.55 -0.36
CA GLY A 231 -24.55 -5.07 -1.59
C GLY A 231 -23.93 -4.50 -2.87
N GLN A 232 -23.46 -3.25 -2.85
CA GLN A 232 -22.78 -2.65 -4.02
C GLN A 232 -21.43 -3.31 -4.27
N LEU A 233 -20.63 -3.52 -3.22
CA LEU A 233 -19.34 -4.19 -3.33
C LEU A 233 -19.49 -5.64 -3.78
N LEU A 234 -20.46 -6.35 -3.20
CA LEU A 234 -20.75 -7.73 -3.55
C LEU A 234 -21.19 -7.87 -5.01
N GLN A 235 -22.10 -7.01 -5.47
CA GLN A 235 -22.54 -7.00 -6.87
C GLN A 235 -21.37 -6.69 -7.81
N ALA A 236 -20.57 -5.66 -7.52
CA ALA A 236 -19.39 -5.32 -8.32
C ALA A 236 -18.37 -6.47 -8.38
N THR A 237 -18.22 -7.24 -7.29
CA THR A 237 -17.35 -8.43 -7.24
C THR A 237 -17.88 -9.54 -8.15
N ILE A 238 -19.19 -9.80 -8.12
CA ILE A 238 -19.83 -10.80 -8.99
C ILE A 238 -19.73 -10.37 -10.47
N ASP A 239 -20.00 -9.11 -10.77
CA ASP A 239 -19.92 -8.55 -12.11
C ASP A 239 -18.48 -8.62 -12.66
N ASN A 240 -17.49 -8.34 -11.81
CA ASN A 240 -16.07 -8.51 -12.14
C ASN A 240 -15.75 -9.97 -12.51
N ILE A 241 -16.15 -10.94 -11.68
CA ILE A 241 -15.94 -12.37 -11.96
C ILE A 241 -16.57 -12.78 -13.30
N ASN A 242 -17.82 -12.35 -13.54
CA ASN A 242 -18.54 -12.67 -14.77
C ASN A 242 -17.91 -12.03 -16.01
N SER A 243 -17.48 -10.77 -15.89
CA SER A 243 -16.79 -10.03 -16.95
C SER A 243 -15.47 -10.70 -17.33
N LEU A 244 -14.62 -11.00 -16.34
CA LEU A 244 -13.33 -11.67 -16.57
C LEU A 244 -13.52 -13.08 -17.14
N SER A 245 -14.53 -13.82 -16.67
CA SER A 245 -14.86 -15.15 -17.20
C SER A 245 -15.33 -15.09 -18.66
N THR A 246 -16.16 -14.09 -19.01
CA THR A 246 -16.63 -13.86 -20.38
C THR A 246 -15.49 -13.49 -21.31
N ARG A 247 -14.57 -12.62 -20.87
CA ARG A 247 -13.36 -12.25 -21.62
C ARG A 247 -12.44 -13.45 -21.85
N ALA A 248 -12.19 -14.23 -20.80
CA ALA A 248 -11.38 -15.45 -20.89
C ALA A 248 -11.98 -16.51 -21.82
N ALA A 249 -13.32 -16.59 -21.93
CA ALA A 249 -13.99 -17.50 -22.84
C ALA A 249 -13.91 -17.05 -24.32
N LYS A 250 -13.80 -15.73 -24.56
CA LYS A 250 -13.62 -15.16 -25.92
C LYS A 250 -12.20 -15.33 -26.43
N ASP A 251 -11.20 -15.16 -25.55
CA ASP A 251 -9.79 -15.37 -25.86
C ASP A 251 -9.14 -16.26 -24.80
N ASN A 252 -9.02 -17.55 -25.13
CA ASN A 252 -8.44 -18.56 -24.25
C ASN A 252 -6.94 -18.37 -24.00
N ASP A 253 -6.27 -17.50 -24.76
CA ASP A 253 -4.87 -17.16 -24.58
C ASP A 253 -4.66 -16.17 -23.41
N LEU A 254 -5.68 -15.39 -23.02
CA LEU A 254 -5.56 -14.42 -21.94
C LEU A 254 -5.58 -15.06 -20.55
N ILE A 255 -4.66 -14.63 -19.70
CA ILE A 255 -4.66 -14.78 -18.24
C ILE A 255 -5.01 -13.41 -17.65
N LEU A 256 -6.18 -13.34 -17.00
CA LEU A 256 -6.81 -12.13 -16.48
C LEU A 256 -6.93 -12.17 -14.95
N SER A 257 -6.96 -13.37 -14.36
CA SER A 257 -7.13 -13.54 -12.90
C SER A 257 -6.51 -14.84 -12.40
N ASN A 258 -6.27 -14.91 -11.10
CA ASN A 258 -5.78 -16.12 -10.45
C ASN A 258 -6.78 -17.28 -10.51
N ARG A 259 -8.08 -17.03 -10.78
CA ARG A 259 -9.07 -18.10 -11.08
C ARG A 259 -8.66 -18.99 -12.24
N GLN A 260 -7.85 -18.47 -13.17
CA GLN A 260 -7.42 -19.21 -14.34
C GLN A 260 -6.19 -20.09 -14.06
N SER A 261 -5.54 -19.91 -12.90
CA SER A 261 -4.38 -20.69 -12.50
C SER A 261 -4.73 -22.16 -12.26
N ARG A 262 -3.76 -23.05 -12.50
CA ARG A 262 -3.97 -24.50 -12.38
C ARG A 262 -4.35 -24.90 -10.95
N SER A 263 -3.70 -24.32 -9.94
CA SER A 263 -3.99 -24.62 -8.52
C SER A 263 -5.42 -24.22 -8.14
N VAL A 264 -5.82 -22.99 -8.45
CA VAL A 264 -7.15 -22.48 -8.11
C VAL A 264 -8.25 -23.22 -8.87
N LYS A 265 -8.06 -23.51 -10.17
CA LYS A 265 -9.00 -24.35 -10.93
C LYS A 265 -9.19 -25.71 -10.29
N SER A 266 -8.09 -26.35 -9.86
CA SER A 266 -8.16 -27.65 -9.19
C SER A 266 -8.94 -27.57 -7.88
N ASN A 267 -8.74 -26.52 -7.08
CA ASN A 267 -9.46 -26.32 -5.82
C ASN A 267 -10.94 -25.98 -6.05
N LEU A 268 -11.26 -25.12 -7.00
CA LEU A 268 -12.63 -24.80 -7.40
C LEU A 268 -13.36 -26.04 -7.92
N SER A 269 -12.71 -26.88 -8.74
CA SER A 269 -13.30 -28.11 -9.27
C SER A 269 -13.60 -29.16 -8.20
N ARG A 270 -12.89 -29.13 -7.07
CA ARG A 270 -13.15 -29.99 -5.91
C ARG A 270 -14.33 -29.51 -5.08
N GLN A 271 -14.76 -28.26 -5.24
CA GLN A 271 -15.96 -27.74 -4.61
C GLN A 271 -17.17 -28.03 -5.49
N THR A 272 -18.22 -28.59 -4.90
CA THR A 272 -19.49 -28.88 -5.59
C THR A 272 -20.33 -27.62 -5.87
N ASN A 273 -19.90 -26.46 -5.38
CA ASN A 273 -20.69 -25.24 -5.33
C ASN A 273 -20.16 -24.22 -6.33
N SER A 274 -21.05 -23.64 -7.14
CA SER A 274 -20.70 -22.64 -8.18
C SER A 274 -20.32 -21.26 -7.64
N ASN A 275 -20.60 -20.98 -6.36
CA ASN A 275 -20.55 -19.63 -5.78
C ASN A 275 -19.40 -19.50 -4.76
N SER A 276 -18.16 -19.65 -5.24
CA SER A 276 -16.97 -19.58 -4.39
C SER A 276 -16.12 -18.35 -4.70
N LEU A 277 -15.71 -17.61 -3.66
CA LEU A 277 -14.77 -16.48 -3.73
C LEU A 277 -13.35 -16.91 -3.33
N LEU A 278 -12.35 -16.26 -3.90
CA LEU A 278 -10.94 -16.52 -3.63
C LEU A 278 -10.43 -15.68 -2.46
N LEU A 279 -9.84 -16.35 -1.47
CA LEU A 279 -9.19 -15.72 -0.31
C LEU A 279 -7.67 -15.86 -0.42
N LYS A 280 -6.96 -14.75 -0.25
CA LYS A 280 -5.50 -14.67 -0.23
C LYS A 280 -5.03 -14.33 1.18
N LEU A 281 -3.97 -15.00 1.66
CA LEU A 281 -3.37 -14.72 2.97
C LEU A 281 -1.95 -14.20 2.81
N TYR A 282 -1.52 -13.37 3.76
CA TYR A 282 -0.15 -12.86 3.80
C TYR A 282 0.30 -12.70 5.25
N THR A 283 1.58 -12.94 5.52
CA THR A 283 2.17 -12.77 6.84
C THR A 283 3.55 -12.16 6.75
N ASP A 284 3.84 -11.19 7.61
CA ASP A 284 5.17 -10.59 7.75
C ASP A 284 5.34 -9.91 9.12
N GLY A 285 6.61 -9.68 9.48
CA GLY A 285 7.04 -9.03 10.70
C GLY A 285 7.13 -7.51 10.59
N ILE A 286 6.53 -6.79 11.53
CA ILE A 286 6.58 -5.34 11.67
C ILE A 286 7.32 -4.94 12.94
N GLY A 287 8.39 -4.15 12.79
CA GLY A 287 9.03 -3.44 13.92
C GLY A 287 8.34 -2.11 14.19
N ILE A 288 7.98 -1.86 15.45
CA ILE A 288 7.21 -0.67 15.87
C ILE A 288 8.11 0.43 16.48
N THR A 289 9.28 0.06 17.01
CA THR A 289 10.21 0.99 17.64
C THR A 289 11.16 1.66 16.64
N ASN A 290 11.80 2.76 17.09
CA ASN A 290 12.77 3.49 16.28
C ASN A 290 13.88 2.54 15.76
N PRO A 291 14.11 2.46 14.43
CA PRO A 291 15.05 1.52 13.82
C PRO A 291 16.53 1.73 14.16
N ILE A 292 16.89 2.73 14.97
CA ILE A 292 18.28 3.08 15.32
C ILE A 292 18.58 2.90 16.83
N GLY A 293 17.57 2.75 17.69
CA GLY A 293 17.77 2.65 19.14
C GLY A 293 18.07 1.24 19.66
N ALA A 294 18.65 1.13 20.86
CA ALA A 294 18.94 -0.14 21.55
C ALA A 294 17.72 -1.08 21.76
N LYS A 295 16.50 -0.59 21.49
CA LYS A 295 15.22 -1.32 21.58
C LYS A 295 14.58 -1.61 20.21
N LYS A 296 15.35 -1.57 19.11
CA LYS A 296 14.87 -1.80 17.73
C LYS A 296 14.04 -3.07 17.54
N ASP A 297 14.39 -4.15 18.24
CA ASP A 297 13.70 -5.45 18.13
C ASP A 297 12.78 -5.77 19.32
N SER A 298 12.61 -4.86 20.29
CA SER A 298 11.83 -5.15 21.51
C SER A 298 10.32 -5.26 21.24
N HIS A 299 9.83 -4.61 20.17
CA HIS A 299 8.43 -4.66 19.73
C HIS A 299 8.33 -5.03 18.24
N LYS A 300 8.86 -6.21 17.89
CA LYS A 300 8.63 -6.84 16.58
C LYS A 300 7.39 -7.73 16.66
N PHE A 301 6.38 -7.43 15.85
CA PHE A 301 5.12 -8.17 15.79
C PHE A 301 5.02 -8.91 14.47
N THR A 302 4.31 -10.03 14.43
CA THR A 302 3.94 -10.71 13.20
C THR A 302 2.44 -10.52 12.97
N CYS A 303 2.06 -10.09 11.77
CA CYS A 303 0.67 -9.86 11.40
C CYS A 303 0.26 -10.87 10.32
N PHE A 304 -0.88 -11.53 10.52
CA PHE A 304 -1.54 -12.36 9.52
C PHE A 304 -2.68 -11.56 8.89
N TYR A 305 -2.59 -11.31 7.59
CA TYR A 305 -3.54 -10.54 6.80
C TYR A 305 -4.31 -11.44 5.83
N TYR A 306 -5.46 -10.95 5.38
CA TYR A 306 -6.23 -11.56 4.31
C TYR A 306 -6.74 -10.51 3.31
N LEU A 307 -7.03 -10.96 2.08
CA LEU A 307 -7.61 -10.16 0.99
C LEU A 307 -8.51 -11.05 0.14
N LEU A 308 -9.63 -10.53 -0.34
CA LEU A 308 -10.43 -11.20 -1.37
C LEU A 308 -9.85 -10.91 -2.75
N ASP A 309 -9.46 -11.95 -3.47
CA ASP A 309 -8.74 -11.80 -4.75
C ASP A 309 -9.69 -11.49 -5.92
N ASP A 310 -10.99 -11.77 -5.75
CA ASP A 310 -12.01 -11.50 -6.77
C ASP A 310 -12.54 -10.06 -6.78
N LEU A 311 -12.14 -9.25 -5.79
CA LEU A 311 -12.53 -7.85 -5.73
C LEU A 311 -12.09 -7.16 -7.03
N PRO A 312 -12.89 -6.20 -7.54
CA PRO A 312 -12.47 -5.36 -8.66
C PRO A 312 -11.09 -4.75 -8.39
N ASP A 313 -10.22 -4.66 -9.40
CA ASP A 313 -8.82 -4.23 -9.24
C ASP A 313 -8.66 -2.89 -8.53
N ILE A 314 -9.59 -1.97 -8.77
CA ILE A 314 -9.67 -0.65 -8.14
C ILE A 314 -9.84 -0.76 -6.61
N VAL A 315 -10.63 -1.72 -6.13
CA VAL A 315 -10.87 -1.96 -4.71
C VAL A 315 -9.78 -2.85 -4.10
N ARG A 316 -9.39 -3.90 -4.82
CA ARG A 316 -8.35 -4.85 -4.41
C ARG A 316 -6.99 -4.21 -4.21
N SER A 317 -6.68 -3.19 -5.02
CA SER A 317 -5.43 -2.41 -4.89
C SER A 317 -5.41 -1.46 -3.70
N GLN A 318 -6.51 -1.22 -2.97
CA GLN A 318 -6.50 -0.33 -1.80
C GLN A 318 -5.93 -1.02 -0.55
N VAL A 319 -5.18 -0.31 0.30
CA VAL A 319 -4.76 -0.83 1.62
C VAL A 319 -5.97 -1.14 2.53
N ASN A 320 -7.09 -0.46 2.28
CA ASN A 320 -8.33 -0.60 3.06
C ASN A 320 -9.05 -1.95 2.84
N SER A 321 -8.83 -2.64 1.71
CA SER A 321 -9.42 -3.96 1.44
C SER A 321 -8.64 -5.12 2.07
N ILE A 322 -7.45 -4.85 2.62
CA ILE A 322 -6.64 -5.82 3.36
C ILE A 322 -7.15 -5.90 4.80
N GLY A 323 -7.68 -7.06 5.19
CA GLY A 323 -8.10 -7.36 6.54
C GLY A 323 -6.97 -7.94 7.40
N LEU A 324 -7.05 -7.73 8.71
CA LEU A 324 -6.19 -8.37 9.72
C LEU A 324 -6.93 -9.57 10.30
N HIS A 325 -6.25 -10.71 10.35
CA HIS A 325 -6.75 -11.93 10.97
C HIS A 325 -6.19 -12.13 12.37
N CYS A 326 -4.87 -12.01 12.52
CA CYS A 326 -4.19 -12.26 13.78
C CYS A 326 -2.95 -11.38 13.91
N ILE A 327 -2.63 -10.95 15.13
CA ILE A 327 -1.38 -10.28 15.47
C ILE A 327 -0.79 -10.85 16.76
N CYS A 328 0.51 -11.09 16.76
CA CYS A 328 1.26 -11.57 17.92
C CYS A 328 2.67 -10.97 17.94
N TYR A 329 3.37 -11.06 19.07
CA TYR A 329 4.80 -10.79 19.08
C TYR A 329 5.55 -11.85 18.28
N THR A 330 6.49 -11.44 17.42
CA THR A 330 7.26 -12.38 16.59
C THR A 330 8.01 -13.40 17.46
N LYS A 331 8.52 -13.00 18.62
CA LYS A 331 9.16 -13.91 19.58
C LYS A 331 8.26 -15.06 20.05
N HIS A 332 6.93 -14.88 20.08
CA HIS A 332 6.01 -15.93 20.51
C HIS A 332 5.88 -17.04 19.45
N LEU A 333 6.16 -16.77 18.17
CA LEU A 333 6.13 -17.78 17.09
C LEU A 333 7.33 -18.74 17.12
N ASN A 334 8.39 -18.38 17.85
CA ASN A 334 9.54 -19.26 18.06
C ASN A 334 9.21 -20.44 18.99
N ASN A 335 8.12 -20.34 19.76
CA ASN A 335 7.61 -21.43 20.59
C ASN A 335 6.60 -22.26 19.77
N ASP A 336 6.87 -23.55 19.61
CA ASP A 336 6.08 -24.46 18.78
C ASP A 336 4.63 -24.62 19.25
N ASN A 337 4.38 -24.59 20.56
CA ASN A 337 3.03 -24.67 21.12
C ASN A 337 2.25 -23.39 20.80
N ASN A 338 2.86 -22.22 20.98
CA ASN A 338 2.25 -20.93 20.64
C ASN A 338 1.95 -20.85 19.14
N ARG A 339 2.90 -21.27 18.30
CA ARG A 339 2.71 -21.34 16.85
C ARG A 339 1.56 -22.27 16.49
N SER A 340 1.47 -23.45 17.10
CA SER A 340 0.40 -24.42 16.86
C SER A 340 -0.97 -23.87 17.24
N ILE A 341 -1.09 -23.21 18.40
CA ILE A 341 -2.34 -22.55 18.82
C ILE A 341 -2.79 -21.52 17.77
N LEU A 342 -1.88 -20.64 17.34
CA LEU A 342 -2.20 -19.59 16.38
C LEU A 342 -2.55 -20.14 14.99
N MET A 343 -1.84 -21.17 14.52
CA MET A 343 -2.13 -21.80 13.23
C MET A 343 -3.44 -22.59 13.24
N ASN A 344 -3.75 -23.28 14.34
CA ASN A 344 -5.01 -24.03 14.47
C ASN A 344 -6.23 -23.12 14.35
N ILE A 345 -6.17 -21.94 14.97
CA ILE A 345 -7.25 -20.94 14.87
C ILE A 345 -7.46 -20.49 13.41
N LEU A 346 -6.38 -20.18 12.69
CA LEU A 346 -6.45 -19.82 11.27
C LEU A 346 -7.03 -20.97 10.42
N VAL A 347 -6.52 -22.19 10.62
CA VAL A 347 -6.94 -23.37 9.86
C VAL A 347 -8.41 -23.71 10.12
N GLU A 348 -8.87 -23.62 11.37
CA GLU A 348 -10.27 -23.86 11.73
C GLU A 348 -11.21 -22.87 11.02
N ASP A 349 -10.86 -21.58 11.00
CA ASP A 349 -11.65 -20.55 10.34
C ASP A 349 -11.69 -20.74 8.81
N LEU A 350 -10.55 -21.05 8.20
CA LEU A 350 -10.48 -21.36 6.77
C LEU A 350 -11.31 -22.60 6.41
N ASN A 351 -11.24 -23.67 7.22
CA ASN A 351 -12.03 -24.88 7.02
C ASN A 351 -13.53 -24.60 7.15
N LYS A 352 -13.95 -23.79 8.12
CA LYS A 352 -15.36 -23.36 8.25
C LYS A 352 -15.82 -22.57 7.04
N LEU A 353 -15.01 -21.62 6.56
CA LEU A 353 -15.33 -20.85 5.35
C LEU A 353 -15.43 -21.72 4.09
N GLN A 354 -14.59 -22.75 3.99
CA GLN A 354 -14.56 -23.67 2.86
C GLN A 354 -15.72 -24.69 2.89
N THR A 355 -16.11 -25.18 4.06
CA THR A 355 -17.11 -26.26 4.21
C THR A 355 -18.52 -25.74 4.53
N GLU A 356 -18.64 -24.72 5.38
CA GLU A 356 -19.91 -24.15 5.80
C GLU A 356 -20.31 -22.95 4.93
N GLY A 357 -19.33 -22.16 4.45
CA GLY A 357 -19.57 -20.91 3.74
C GLY A 357 -20.24 -19.83 4.62
N ILE A 358 -20.68 -18.76 3.97
CA ILE A 358 -21.41 -17.63 4.57
C ILE A 358 -22.75 -17.49 3.84
N THR A 359 -23.85 -17.54 4.58
CA THR A 359 -25.17 -17.18 4.05
C THR A 359 -25.26 -15.65 3.96
N ILE A 360 -25.41 -15.11 2.76
CA ILE A 360 -25.55 -13.67 2.55
C ILE A 360 -27.04 -13.33 2.40
N PRO A 361 -27.64 -12.58 3.35
CA PRO A 361 -29.08 -12.29 3.34
C PRO A 361 -29.55 -11.61 2.05
N CYS A 362 -28.77 -10.69 1.49
CA CYS A 362 -29.16 -9.92 0.30
C CYS A 362 -29.13 -10.71 -1.01
N LEU A 363 -28.43 -11.86 -1.07
CA LEU A 363 -28.40 -12.72 -2.27
C LEU A 363 -29.27 -13.97 -2.13
N PHE A 364 -29.86 -14.22 -0.96
CA PHE A 364 -30.51 -15.50 -0.61
C PHE A 364 -29.67 -16.74 -0.97
N SER A 365 -28.34 -16.58 -1.03
CA SER A 365 -27.40 -17.61 -1.47
C SER A 365 -26.23 -17.71 -0.51
N ARG A 366 -25.59 -18.88 -0.55
CA ARG A 366 -24.43 -19.19 0.28
C ARG A 366 -23.18 -19.05 -0.55
N ILE A 367 -22.25 -18.24 -0.05
CA ILE A 367 -20.93 -18.03 -0.65
C ILE A 367 -19.90 -18.87 0.08
N TYR A 368 -19.10 -19.62 -0.65
CA TYR A 368 -17.99 -20.41 -0.12
C TYR A 368 -16.67 -19.71 -0.41
N PHE A 369 -15.60 -20.08 0.29
CA PHE A 369 -14.29 -19.48 0.06
C PHE A 369 -13.26 -20.55 -0.28
N VAL A 370 -12.41 -20.25 -1.26
CA VAL A 370 -11.28 -21.08 -1.68
C VAL A 370 -10.00 -20.32 -1.40
N PHE A 371 -9.12 -20.94 -0.63
CA PHE A 371 -7.79 -20.41 -0.37
C PHE A 371 -6.93 -20.50 -1.64
N SER A 372 -6.20 -19.42 -1.96
CA SER A 372 -5.42 -19.28 -3.20
C SER A 372 -3.89 -19.40 -2.99
N THR A 373 -3.25 -18.58 -2.13
CA THR A 373 -1.77 -18.54 -1.94
C THR A 373 -1.27 -17.93 -0.59
N LEU A 374 -0.01 -18.21 -0.18
CA LEU A 374 0.77 -17.66 0.98
C LEU A 374 2.24 -17.31 0.54
N SER A 375 2.91 -16.28 1.08
CA SER A 375 4.25 -15.76 0.64
C SER A 375 5.20 -15.26 1.78
N SER A 376 6.56 -15.41 1.69
CA SER A 376 7.61 -15.00 2.70
C SER A 376 9.03 -14.63 2.14
N ASP A 377 9.99 -14.15 2.97
CA ASP A 377 11.36 -13.69 2.59
C ASP A 377 12.53 -14.70 2.81
N ASN A 378 13.73 -14.50 2.21
CA ASN A 378 14.85 -15.48 2.18
C ASN A 378 15.43 -15.91 3.54
N LEU A 379 15.46 -15.01 4.54
CA LEU A 379 16.00 -15.32 5.86
C LEU A 379 14.97 -16.09 6.69
N ALA A 380 13.69 -15.68 6.67
CA ALA A 380 12.60 -16.43 7.28
C ALA A 380 12.43 -17.80 6.60
N SER A 381 12.61 -17.85 5.30
CA SER A 381 12.56 -19.07 4.51
C SER A 381 13.71 -20.05 4.81
N ASN A 382 14.94 -19.61 5.11
CA ASN A 382 16.00 -20.52 5.59
C ASN A 382 15.80 -21.00 7.03
N GLU A 383 15.19 -20.16 7.86
CA GLU A 383 14.86 -20.46 9.25
C GLU A 383 13.78 -21.53 9.37
N VAL A 384 12.72 -21.41 8.57
CA VAL A 384 11.64 -22.40 8.47
C VAL A 384 12.16 -23.77 7.98
N GLU A 385 13.27 -23.79 7.24
CA GLU A 385 13.77 -24.96 6.53
C GLU A 385 14.99 -25.65 7.19
N GLY A 386 15.44 -25.14 8.34
CA GLY A 386 16.53 -25.76 9.11
C GLY A 386 17.95 -25.52 8.58
N PHE A 387 18.14 -24.64 7.59
CA PHE A 387 19.47 -24.31 7.05
C PHE A 387 20.22 -23.27 7.89
N GLN A 388 21.54 -23.22 7.72
CA GLN A 388 22.34 -22.16 8.32
C GLN A 388 21.95 -20.76 7.78
N LYS A 389 21.97 -19.77 8.66
CA LYS A 389 21.63 -18.37 8.33
C LYS A 389 22.85 -17.54 7.88
N SER A 390 24.05 -18.13 7.91
CA SER A 390 25.30 -17.52 7.43
C SER A 390 25.60 -17.98 6.00
N PHE A 391 25.70 -17.02 5.07
CA PHE A 391 25.94 -17.29 3.64
C PHE A 391 27.42 -17.12 3.22
N SER A 392 28.29 -16.72 4.15
CA SER A 392 29.69 -16.37 3.89
C SER A 392 30.69 -17.44 4.35
N SER A 393 30.24 -18.65 4.65
CA SER A 393 31.08 -19.73 5.19
C SER A 393 30.43 -21.11 5.01
N GLY A 394 31.25 -22.16 4.84
CA GLY A 394 30.77 -23.55 4.76
C GLY A 394 29.91 -23.85 3.53
N SER A 395 29.07 -24.89 3.59
CA SER A 395 28.11 -25.20 2.52
C SER A 395 26.88 -24.30 2.63
N PHE A 396 26.83 -23.22 1.86
CA PHE A 396 25.81 -22.18 1.95
C PHE A 396 24.61 -22.41 1.00
N CYS A 397 24.76 -23.29 0.01
CA CYS A 397 23.72 -23.60 -0.95
C CYS A 397 22.73 -24.66 -0.42
N ARG A 398 21.43 -24.38 -0.57
CA ARG A 398 20.34 -25.32 -0.24
C ARG A 398 20.03 -26.32 -1.36
N HIS A 399 20.56 -26.14 -2.57
CA HIS A 399 20.28 -27.02 -3.73
C HIS A 399 21.47 -27.93 -4.09
N CYS A 400 22.69 -27.65 -3.61
CA CYS A 400 23.89 -28.46 -3.82
C CYS A 400 24.82 -28.44 -2.60
N PHE A 401 25.86 -29.28 -2.63
CA PHE A 401 26.85 -29.37 -1.54
C PHE A 401 28.07 -28.48 -1.71
N VAL A 402 28.02 -27.52 -2.65
CA VAL A 402 29.13 -26.59 -2.88
C VAL A 402 29.51 -25.85 -1.60
N THR A 403 30.81 -25.79 -1.31
CA THR A 403 31.34 -25.01 -0.21
C THR A 403 31.62 -23.58 -0.66
N TYR A 404 31.70 -22.65 0.29
CA TYR A 404 32.05 -21.26 0.02
C TYR A 404 33.36 -21.12 -0.78
N GLU A 405 34.34 -22.01 -0.56
CA GLU A 405 35.62 -22.03 -1.27
C GLU A 405 35.51 -22.50 -2.73
N GLN A 406 34.53 -23.37 -3.03
CA GLN A 406 34.33 -23.97 -4.35
C GLN A 406 33.40 -23.16 -5.27
N ARG A 407 32.91 -22.00 -4.82
CA ARG A 407 31.90 -21.18 -5.51
C ARG A 407 32.31 -20.68 -6.91
N HIS A 408 33.61 -20.67 -7.22
CA HIS A 408 34.19 -20.08 -8.43
C HIS A 408 34.43 -21.07 -9.59
N ILE A 409 34.13 -22.36 -9.41
CA ILE A 409 34.48 -23.39 -10.41
C ILE A 409 33.38 -23.51 -11.49
N PRO A 410 33.71 -23.45 -12.80
CA PRO A 410 32.75 -23.55 -13.90
C PRO A 410 32.01 -24.89 -13.98
N LEU A 411 30.70 -24.86 -14.27
CA LEU A 411 29.82 -26.04 -14.36
C LEU A 411 30.08 -26.94 -15.58
N THR A 412 30.90 -26.50 -16.54
CA THR A 412 31.32 -27.31 -17.69
C THR A 412 32.32 -28.40 -17.33
N GLU A 413 33.01 -28.28 -16.18
CA GLU A 413 34.09 -29.21 -15.80
C GLU A 413 33.76 -30.07 -14.56
N ILE A 414 32.76 -29.71 -13.74
CA ILE A 414 32.38 -30.49 -12.55
C ILE A 414 30.87 -30.57 -12.39
N SER A 415 30.34 -31.78 -12.39
CA SER A 415 29.00 -32.07 -11.90
C SER A 415 28.99 -31.92 -10.37
N PHE A 416 28.75 -30.72 -9.85
CA PHE A 416 28.58 -30.53 -8.40
C PHE A 416 27.47 -31.44 -7.91
N LEU A 417 27.74 -32.17 -6.82
CA LEU A 417 26.79 -33.13 -6.30
C LEU A 417 25.52 -32.39 -5.85
N PRO A 418 24.38 -32.59 -6.54
CA PRO A 418 23.14 -31.94 -6.16
C PRO A 418 22.76 -32.42 -4.76
N ARG A 419 22.17 -31.52 -3.98
CA ARG A 419 21.63 -31.83 -2.65
C ARG A 419 20.29 -32.53 -2.87
N THR A 420 20.38 -33.80 -3.23
CA THR A 420 19.21 -34.65 -3.42
C THR A 420 18.50 -34.87 -2.09
N ARG A 421 17.19 -35.14 -2.15
CA ARG A 421 16.37 -35.37 -0.95
C ARG A 421 17.01 -36.38 0.02
N ILE A 422 17.36 -37.54 -0.52
CA ILE A 422 18.03 -38.64 0.19
C ILE A 422 19.31 -38.19 0.92
N LYS A 423 20.15 -37.38 0.27
CA LYS A 423 21.42 -36.94 0.87
C LYS A 423 21.18 -35.85 1.92
N HIS A 424 20.21 -34.97 1.67
CA HIS A 424 19.79 -33.96 2.65
C HIS A 424 19.25 -34.63 3.91
N ASP A 425 18.35 -35.60 3.78
CA ASP A 425 17.73 -36.35 4.88
C ASP A 425 18.78 -37.14 5.69
N MET A 426 19.79 -37.73 5.04
CA MET A 426 20.90 -38.38 5.74
C MET A 426 21.72 -37.41 6.61
N ILE A 427 21.88 -36.16 6.17
CA ILE A 427 22.62 -35.13 6.90
C ILE A 427 21.77 -34.59 8.05
N VAL A 428 20.48 -34.35 7.79
CA VAL A 428 19.49 -33.99 8.82
C VAL A 428 19.48 -35.04 9.94
N ASN A 429 19.44 -36.34 9.63
CA ASN A 429 19.49 -37.42 10.62
C ASN A 429 20.80 -37.43 11.44
N LYS A 430 21.93 -37.09 10.84
CA LYS A 430 23.22 -36.97 11.56
C LYS A 430 23.25 -35.75 12.48
N VAL A 431 22.66 -34.64 12.06
CA VAL A 431 22.52 -33.43 12.87
C VAL A 431 21.58 -33.70 14.07
N ILE A 432 20.51 -34.45 13.87
CA ILE A 432 19.58 -34.86 14.95
C ILE A 432 20.25 -35.83 15.93
N ALA A 433 21.10 -36.76 15.47
CA ALA A 433 21.77 -37.74 16.33
C ALA A 433 22.92 -37.15 17.17
N ASN A 434 23.56 -36.07 16.71
CA ASN A 434 24.62 -35.36 17.43
C ASN A 434 24.04 -34.14 18.17
N ASN A 435 23.71 -34.29 19.45
CA ASN A 435 23.04 -33.28 20.30
C ASN A 435 23.85 -31.97 20.61
N ASP A 436 24.92 -31.68 19.87
CA ASP A 436 25.86 -30.58 20.16
C ASP A 436 25.62 -29.29 19.34
N GLY A 437 24.57 -29.23 18.50
CA GLY A 437 24.23 -28.02 17.72
C GLY A 437 25.22 -27.69 16.59
N GLN A 438 26.01 -28.66 16.17
CA GLN A 438 27.02 -28.52 15.12
C GLN A 438 26.38 -28.44 13.72
N ILE A 439 26.79 -27.46 12.91
CA ILE A 439 26.30 -27.31 11.52
C ILE A 439 27.03 -28.31 10.63
N ILE A 440 26.29 -29.24 10.02
CA ILE A 440 26.86 -30.25 9.11
C ILE A 440 26.41 -29.94 7.69
N GLN A 441 27.38 -29.64 6.81
CA GLN A 441 27.12 -29.38 5.38
C GLN A 441 25.96 -28.40 5.14
N GLY A 442 25.92 -27.30 5.89
CA GLY A 442 24.93 -26.23 5.73
C GLY A 442 23.58 -26.45 6.43
N VAL A 443 23.37 -27.61 7.05
CA VAL A 443 22.15 -27.95 7.79
C VAL A 443 22.40 -27.75 9.27
N LYS A 444 21.52 -26.99 9.92
CA LYS A 444 21.60 -26.69 11.35
C LYS A 444 20.59 -27.50 12.16
N ASN A 445 19.36 -27.58 11.66
CA ASN A 445 18.25 -28.28 12.27
C ASN A 445 17.44 -28.99 11.17
N GLU A 446 16.47 -29.81 11.54
CA GLU A 446 15.46 -30.35 10.61
C GLU A 446 14.49 -29.25 10.16
N SER A 447 13.96 -29.36 8.93
CA SER A 447 12.95 -28.42 8.41
C SER A 447 11.66 -28.50 9.23
N TRP A 448 11.06 -27.35 9.54
CA TRP A 448 9.79 -27.26 10.28
C TRP A 448 8.60 -27.81 9.48
N LEU A 449 8.80 -28.11 8.21
CA LEU A 449 7.80 -28.54 7.25
C LEU A 449 8.06 -29.97 6.74
N LYS A 450 8.89 -30.75 7.44
CA LYS A 450 9.29 -32.13 7.09
C LYS A 450 8.14 -33.12 6.87
N ASP A 451 7.04 -32.92 7.57
CA ASP A 451 5.87 -33.81 7.52
C ASP A 451 4.87 -33.41 6.42
N LEU A 452 5.19 -32.37 5.64
CA LEU A 452 4.37 -31.87 4.55
C LEU A 452 4.63 -32.71 3.27
N ILE A 453 3.63 -33.50 2.87
CA ILE A 453 3.74 -34.38 1.69
C ILE A 453 4.05 -33.56 0.43
N GLY A 454 5.21 -33.83 -0.18
CA GLY A 454 5.66 -33.21 -1.44
C GLY A 454 6.66 -32.05 -1.27
N PHE A 455 6.88 -31.60 -0.04
CA PHE A 455 7.77 -30.50 0.28
C PHE A 455 9.19 -30.97 0.59
N HIS A 456 10.20 -30.24 0.12
CA HIS A 456 11.59 -30.52 0.46
C HIS A 456 12.42 -29.23 0.46
N ALA A 457 13.15 -29.03 1.55
CA ALA A 457 13.87 -27.80 1.89
C ALA A 457 14.86 -27.33 0.80
N THR A 458 15.30 -28.26 -0.05
CA THR A 458 16.29 -28.04 -1.10
C THR A 458 15.71 -27.59 -2.43
N GLU A 459 14.43 -27.25 -2.53
CA GLU A 459 13.75 -27.05 -3.82
C GLU A 459 12.95 -25.73 -3.90
N SER A 460 12.96 -24.88 -2.86
CA SER A 460 11.85 -23.94 -2.64
C SER A 460 12.16 -22.42 -2.65
N LEU A 461 13.41 -21.90 -2.80
CA LEU A 461 13.73 -20.47 -2.44
C LEU A 461 15.02 -19.84 -3.05
N PRO A 462 15.16 -18.48 -3.33
CA PRO A 462 16.44 -17.96 -3.86
C PRO A 462 16.80 -16.36 -3.72
N PRO A 463 18.10 -15.84 -3.74
CA PRO A 463 18.64 -14.36 -3.70
C PRO A 463 19.01 -13.35 -4.93
N ASP A 464 19.48 -12.05 -4.83
CA ASP A 464 19.67 -10.98 -5.95
C ASP A 464 21.05 -10.20 -6.20
N ILE A 465 21.33 -9.63 -7.42
CA ILE A 465 22.57 -9.08 -8.09
C ILE A 465 22.40 -7.69 -8.74
N MET A 466 23.19 -6.67 -8.38
CA MET A 466 23.47 -5.59 -9.34
C MET A 466 24.67 -4.76 -8.91
N HIS A 467 25.84 -4.98 -9.52
CA HIS A 467 27.06 -4.20 -9.30
C HIS A 467 27.78 -3.95 -10.61
N ASP A 468 27.70 -2.72 -11.09
CA ASP A 468 28.82 -1.88 -11.50
C ASP A 468 28.27 -0.49 -11.85
N ILE A 469 29.12 0.53 -11.84
CA ILE A 469 28.85 1.97 -12.13
C ILE A 469 28.50 2.78 -10.87
N ALA A 470 29.42 3.66 -10.45
CA ALA A 470 29.24 4.44 -9.23
C ALA A 470 30.21 5.62 -9.05
N GLU A 471 30.12 6.63 -9.91
CA GLU A 471 30.58 7.98 -9.52
C GLU A 471 29.71 9.10 -10.13
N ASP A 472 29.09 8.91 -11.31
CA ASP A 472 28.21 9.89 -11.97
C ASP A 472 26.69 9.77 -11.65
N ILE A 473 26.28 8.74 -10.91
CA ILE A 473 24.86 8.40 -10.72
C ILE A 473 24.13 9.37 -9.77
N GLU A 474 24.81 9.86 -8.73
CA GLU A 474 24.21 10.72 -7.70
C GLU A 474 23.72 12.05 -8.29
N GLN A 475 24.56 12.70 -9.09
CA GLN A 475 24.27 14.02 -9.67
C GLN A 475 23.17 13.95 -10.73
N ARG A 476 23.19 12.92 -11.60
CA ARG A 476 22.22 12.77 -12.69
C ARG A 476 20.83 12.43 -12.17
N THR A 477 20.72 11.52 -11.19
CA THR A 477 19.43 11.19 -10.56
C THR A 477 18.84 12.35 -9.76
N SER A 478 19.67 13.18 -9.12
CA SER A 478 19.16 14.35 -8.38
C SER A 478 18.63 15.44 -9.31
N CYS A 479 19.29 15.67 -10.45
CA CYS A 479 18.99 16.76 -11.39
C CYS A 479 17.95 16.39 -12.47
N PHE A 480 17.65 15.10 -12.66
CA PHE A 480 16.65 14.66 -13.64
C PHE A 480 15.25 15.22 -13.34
N ILE A 481 14.56 15.68 -14.39
CA ILE A 481 13.20 16.23 -14.31
C ILE A 481 12.21 15.06 -14.45
N TYR A 482 11.72 14.57 -13.32
CA TYR A 482 10.72 13.51 -13.29
C TYR A 482 9.35 14.05 -13.70
N GLY A 483 8.63 13.28 -14.51
CA GLY A 483 7.24 13.57 -14.85
C GLY A 483 6.32 13.51 -13.63
N PHE A 484 5.06 13.92 -13.81
CA PHE A 484 4.12 14.08 -12.69
C PHE A 484 3.85 12.74 -12.00
N TYR A 485 3.66 11.66 -12.76
CA TYR A 485 3.34 10.33 -12.22
C TYR A 485 4.56 9.65 -11.59
N ASP A 486 5.74 9.98 -12.09
CA ASP A 486 6.99 9.41 -11.61
C ASP A 486 7.59 10.16 -10.40
N SER A 487 7.21 11.44 -10.22
CA SER A 487 7.70 12.31 -9.15
C SER A 487 7.49 11.73 -7.74
N SER A 488 6.36 11.06 -7.48
CA SER A 488 6.08 10.44 -6.18
C SER A 488 6.99 9.25 -5.86
N ASN A 489 7.60 8.66 -6.89
CA ASN A 489 8.51 7.53 -6.78
C ASN A 489 9.94 7.91 -7.22
N LYS A 490 10.29 9.20 -7.19
CA LYS A 490 11.66 9.65 -7.46
C LYS A 490 12.65 8.89 -6.56
N PRO A 491 13.70 8.26 -7.11
CA PRO A 491 14.72 7.59 -6.31
C PRO A 491 15.49 8.61 -5.45
N PRO A 492 15.88 8.24 -4.22
CA PRO A 492 16.80 9.06 -3.46
C PRO A 492 18.15 9.15 -4.19
N PRO A 493 18.93 10.23 -3.99
CA PRO A 493 20.27 10.34 -4.54
C PRO A 493 21.11 9.12 -4.16
N VAL A 494 21.73 8.48 -5.15
CA VAL A 494 22.51 7.26 -4.95
C VAL A 494 23.89 7.64 -4.42
N LYS A 495 24.07 7.57 -3.10
CA LYS A 495 25.32 8.01 -2.46
C LYS A 495 26.48 7.05 -2.77
N ARG A 496 27.69 7.58 -2.97
CA ARG A 496 28.92 6.78 -3.21
C ARG A 496 29.13 5.64 -2.19
N GLN A 497 28.87 5.89 -0.92
CA GLN A 497 29.03 4.88 0.15
C GLN A 497 28.09 3.68 -0.03
N GLN A 498 26.87 3.93 -0.53
CA GLN A 498 25.87 2.89 -0.75
C GLN A 498 26.29 1.98 -1.91
N LEU A 499 26.94 2.57 -2.91
CA LEU A 499 27.50 1.87 -4.06
C LEU A 499 28.65 0.95 -3.66
N ILE A 500 29.55 1.41 -2.79
CA ILE A 500 30.63 0.58 -2.21
C ILE A 500 30.04 -0.63 -1.46
N HIS A 501 28.97 -0.41 -0.69
CA HIS A 501 28.29 -1.45 0.08
C HIS A 501 27.29 -2.27 -0.71
N SER A 502 27.27 -2.13 -2.03
CA SER A 502 26.43 -2.96 -2.87
C SER A 502 24.91 -2.76 -2.63
N THR A 503 24.51 -1.56 -2.19
CA THR A 503 23.13 -1.24 -1.83
C THR A 503 22.66 0.02 -2.53
N ILE A 504 21.44 0.02 -3.07
CA ILE A 504 20.77 1.25 -3.50
C ILE A 504 19.67 1.53 -2.47
N ALA A 505 19.66 2.74 -1.90
CA ALA A 505 18.60 3.15 -0.98
C ALA A 505 17.30 3.47 -1.73
N GLY A 506 16.19 3.42 -1.01
CA GLY A 506 14.86 3.70 -1.55
C GLY A 506 13.91 2.52 -1.43
N THR A 507 12.63 2.82 -1.51
CA THR A 507 11.55 1.84 -1.52
C THR A 507 11.58 1.00 -2.80
N ALA A 508 10.85 -0.12 -2.81
CA ALA A 508 10.73 -0.96 -4.01
C ALA A 508 10.19 -0.16 -5.22
N SER A 509 9.20 0.71 -5.00
CA SER A 509 8.63 1.57 -6.05
C SER A 509 9.63 2.61 -6.57
N GLN A 510 10.49 3.16 -5.71
CA GLN A 510 11.55 4.08 -6.10
C GLN A 510 12.65 3.38 -6.93
N LYS A 511 13.04 2.16 -6.52
CA LYS A 511 14.00 1.34 -7.27
C LYS A 511 13.46 0.93 -8.63
N LEU A 512 12.18 0.59 -8.72
CA LEU A 512 11.53 0.26 -9.99
C LEU A 512 11.43 1.48 -10.91
N CYS A 513 11.12 2.66 -10.36
CA CYS A 513 11.12 3.92 -11.09
C CYS A 513 12.51 4.23 -11.67
N PHE A 514 13.56 4.12 -10.84
CA PHE A 514 14.94 4.26 -11.28
C PHE A 514 15.31 3.25 -12.36
N PHE A 515 15.03 1.96 -12.12
CA PHE A 515 15.30 0.89 -13.07
C PHE A 515 14.62 1.13 -14.41
N ARG A 516 13.34 1.55 -14.43
CA ARG A 516 12.60 1.85 -15.66
C ARG A 516 13.17 3.05 -16.42
N LEU A 517 13.51 4.14 -15.71
CA LEU A 517 13.97 5.39 -16.32
C LEU A 517 15.49 5.45 -16.52
N PHE A 518 16.23 4.43 -16.07
CA PHE A 518 17.68 4.37 -16.15
C PHE A 518 18.21 4.72 -17.56
N PRO A 519 17.69 4.16 -18.66
CA PRO A 519 18.21 4.46 -20.00
C PRO A 519 17.99 5.92 -20.41
N ILE A 520 16.87 6.53 -20.01
CA ILE A 520 16.55 7.94 -20.29
C ILE A 520 17.45 8.87 -19.45
N ILE A 521 17.69 8.54 -18.18
CA ILE A 521 18.52 9.35 -17.27
C ILE A 521 19.99 9.36 -17.73
N PHE A 522 20.45 8.26 -18.34
CA PHE A 522 21.83 8.06 -18.77
C PHE A 522 21.95 7.92 -20.29
N HIS A 523 21.08 8.59 -21.06
CA HIS A 523 20.96 8.43 -22.51
C HIS A 523 22.28 8.62 -23.28
N ASP A 524 23.17 9.47 -22.76
CA ASP A 524 24.43 9.90 -23.36
C ASP A 524 25.55 8.87 -23.20
N ILE A 525 25.39 7.92 -22.28
CA ILE A 525 26.38 6.87 -22.00
C ILE A 525 25.78 5.45 -22.09
N ILE A 526 24.46 5.32 -22.27
CA ILE A 526 23.76 4.03 -22.20
C ILE A 526 24.30 3.04 -23.25
N GLY A 527 24.60 3.53 -24.46
CA GLY A 527 25.14 2.73 -25.56
C GLY A 527 26.56 2.20 -25.32
N ASP A 528 27.30 2.82 -24.40
CA ASP A 528 28.67 2.42 -24.05
C ASP A 528 28.72 1.40 -22.90
N LEU A 529 27.56 1.08 -22.28
CA LEU A 529 27.51 0.15 -21.15
C LEU A 529 27.66 -1.30 -21.61
N THR A 530 28.75 -1.94 -21.20
CA THR A 530 29.06 -3.35 -21.51
C THR A 530 27.99 -4.33 -21.04
N LEU A 531 27.25 -3.99 -19.97
CA LEU A 531 26.18 -4.82 -19.39
C LEU A 531 24.78 -4.41 -19.85
N LEU A 532 24.64 -3.54 -20.86
CA LEU A 532 23.34 -3.17 -21.43
C LEU A 532 22.49 -4.38 -21.87
N PRO A 533 23.04 -5.43 -22.52
CA PRO A 533 22.24 -6.60 -22.92
C PRO A 533 21.57 -7.33 -21.74
N LEU A 534 22.25 -7.34 -20.59
CA LEU A 534 21.74 -7.96 -19.37
C LEU A 534 20.62 -7.10 -18.75
N TYR A 535 20.76 -5.78 -18.79
CA TYR A 535 19.70 -4.84 -18.41
C TYR A 535 18.47 -4.94 -19.33
N THR A 536 18.65 -5.01 -20.65
CA THR A 536 17.55 -5.04 -21.62
C THR A 536 16.73 -6.33 -21.50
N ILE A 537 17.37 -7.49 -21.37
CA ILE A 537 16.66 -8.76 -21.14
C ILE A 537 15.90 -8.71 -19.81
N LEU A 538 16.49 -8.16 -18.74
CA LEU A 538 15.77 -8.00 -17.47
C LEU A 538 14.57 -7.04 -17.61
N ARG A 539 14.71 -5.94 -18.36
CA ARG A 539 13.59 -5.04 -18.65
C ARG A 539 12.48 -5.74 -19.40
N GLU A 540 12.83 -6.58 -20.36
CA GLU A 540 11.89 -7.36 -21.14
C GLU A 540 11.15 -8.37 -20.27
N ILE A 541 11.86 -9.16 -19.44
CA ILE A 541 11.27 -10.07 -18.46
C ILE A 541 10.30 -9.33 -17.53
N ILE A 542 10.71 -8.20 -16.96
CA ILE A 542 9.87 -7.40 -16.07
C ILE A 542 8.61 -6.89 -16.79
N SER A 543 8.72 -6.55 -18.07
CA SER A 543 7.56 -6.09 -18.85
C SER A 543 6.47 -7.16 -18.97
N TYR A 544 6.86 -8.44 -19.11
CA TYR A 544 5.92 -9.57 -19.09
C TYR A 544 5.39 -9.86 -17.69
N ILE A 545 6.24 -9.83 -16.65
CA ILE A 545 5.83 -10.10 -15.26
C ILE A 545 4.77 -9.11 -14.76
N TYR A 546 4.87 -7.84 -15.19
CA TYR A 546 3.92 -6.79 -14.85
C TYR A 546 2.74 -6.68 -15.83
N ALA A 547 2.70 -7.47 -16.92
CA ALA A 547 1.60 -7.45 -17.85
C ALA A 547 0.31 -7.98 -17.18
N ASN A 548 -0.77 -7.20 -17.31
CA ASN A 548 -2.10 -7.56 -16.86
C ASN A 548 -3.12 -6.93 -17.83
N PRO A 549 -3.70 -7.70 -18.77
CA PRO A 549 -3.60 -9.16 -18.91
C PRO A 549 -2.24 -9.67 -19.42
N LEU A 550 -1.96 -10.95 -19.18
CA LEU A 550 -0.84 -11.69 -19.79
C LEU A 550 -1.38 -12.71 -20.79
N ARG A 551 -0.69 -12.93 -21.92
CA ARG A 551 -1.00 -14.02 -22.85
C ARG A 551 -0.23 -15.30 -22.51
N LYS A 552 -0.89 -16.47 -22.59
CA LYS A 552 -0.24 -17.79 -22.41
C LYS A 552 0.78 -18.07 -23.50
N SER A 553 0.52 -17.60 -24.72
CA SER A 553 1.44 -17.68 -25.86
C SER A 553 2.77 -16.97 -25.61
N TRP A 554 2.85 -16.03 -24.67
CA TRP A 554 4.11 -15.36 -24.29
C TRP A 554 4.97 -16.19 -23.35
N LEU A 555 4.41 -17.19 -22.68
CA LEU A 555 5.09 -17.99 -21.65
C LEU A 555 6.35 -18.72 -22.17
N PRO A 556 6.36 -19.35 -23.36
CA PRO A 556 7.58 -19.97 -23.89
C PRO A 556 8.70 -18.96 -24.19
N TYR A 557 8.34 -17.77 -24.68
CA TYR A 557 9.30 -16.71 -24.96
C TYR A 557 9.87 -16.13 -23.66
N LEU A 558 9.01 -15.88 -22.66
CA LEU A 558 9.43 -15.47 -21.32
C LEU A 558 10.38 -16.49 -20.67
N ASP A 559 10.10 -17.79 -20.81
CA ASP A 559 10.99 -18.86 -20.34
C ASP A 559 12.38 -18.81 -21.01
N GLY A 560 12.41 -18.57 -22.33
CA GLY A 560 13.64 -18.34 -23.09
C GLY A 560 14.43 -17.14 -22.56
N LEU A 561 13.77 -15.99 -22.38
CA LEU A 561 14.38 -14.78 -21.82
C LEU A 561 14.95 -15.01 -20.42
N CYS A 562 14.19 -15.65 -19.53
CA CYS A 562 14.64 -15.94 -18.17
C CYS A 562 15.88 -16.85 -18.15
N LYS A 563 15.94 -17.86 -19.03
CA LYS A 563 17.11 -18.74 -19.17
C LYS A 563 18.30 -17.99 -19.74
N GLN A 564 18.09 -17.17 -20.77
CA GLN A 564 19.13 -16.35 -21.38
C GLN A 564 19.70 -15.34 -20.37
N PHE A 565 18.84 -14.64 -19.63
CA PHE A 565 19.25 -13.75 -18.56
C PHE A 565 20.11 -14.48 -17.53
N HIS A 566 19.66 -15.63 -17.04
CA HIS A 566 20.41 -16.43 -16.08
C HIS A 566 21.80 -16.84 -16.62
N CYS A 567 21.90 -17.27 -17.87
CA CYS A 567 23.19 -17.59 -18.52
C CYS A 567 24.12 -16.36 -18.57
N LEU A 568 23.60 -15.20 -18.98
CA LEU A 568 24.38 -13.95 -19.05
C LEU A 568 24.81 -13.45 -17.66
N MET A 569 23.97 -13.62 -16.63
CA MET A 569 24.36 -13.32 -15.25
C MET A 569 25.53 -14.21 -14.80
N ILE A 570 25.57 -15.48 -15.19
CA ILE A 570 26.69 -16.39 -14.90
C ILE A 570 27.94 -15.97 -15.67
N GLU A 571 27.80 -15.64 -16.94
CA GLU A 571 28.92 -15.29 -17.81
C GLU A 571 29.60 -13.98 -17.37
N HIS A 572 28.80 -12.93 -17.14
CA HIS A 572 29.32 -11.59 -16.90
C HIS A 572 29.41 -11.20 -15.42
N LEU A 573 28.57 -11.77 -14.54
CA LEU A 573 28.49 -11.44 -13.12
C LEU A 573 28.41 -12.71 -12.22
N PRO A 574 29.31 -13.70 -12.37
CA PRO A 574 29.21 -15.00 -11.70
C PRO A 574 29.14 -14.91 -10.18
N ASP A 575 29.95 -14.03 -9.58
CA ASP A 575 30.00 -13.79 -8.13
C ASP A 575 28.73 -13.18 -7.55
N ARG A 576 27.91 -12.64 -8.44
CA ARG A 576 26.66 -12.11 -8.05
C ARG A 576 25.59 -13.18 -8.19
N VAL A 577 25.67 -14.22 -9.04
CA VAL A 577 24.56 -15.19 -9.30
C VAL A 577 23.84 -15.65 -8.06
N THR A 578 22.78 -14.91 -7.77
CA THR A 578 22.09 -15.02 -6.53
C THR A 578 20.77 -15.72 -6.82
N PRO A 579 20.22 -16.51 -5.90
CA PRO A 579 19.14 -17.34 -6.39
C PRO A 579 17.77 -16.66 -6.88
N LYS A 580 17.26 -15.48 -6.47
CA LYS A 580 16.18 -14.68 -7.12
C LYS A 580 16.39 -14.59 -8.62
N VAL A 581 17.64 -14.46 -9.07
CA VAL A 581 18.00 -14.58 -10.50
C VAL A 581 17.69 -15.97 -11.03
N HIS A 582 18.03 -17.02 -10.28
CA HIS A 582 17.62 -18.39 -10.60
C HIS A 582 16.09 -18.59 -10.59
N PHE A 583 15.32 -18.03 -9.65
CA PHE A 583 13.86 -18.18 -9.67
C PHE A 583 13.21 -17.62 -10.91
N LEU A 584 13.79 -16.63 -11.58
CA LEU A 584 13.24 -16.13 -12.82
C LEU A 584 13.02 -17.27 -13.83
N THR A 585 13.86 -18.31 -13.85
CA THR A 585 13.67 -19.47 -14.73
C THR A 585 12.43 -20.30 -14.40
N GLU A 586 11.85 -20.13 -13.21
CA GLU A 586 10.62 -20.81 -12.77
C GLU A 586 9.37 -19.92 -12.90
N TYR A 587 9.50 -18.66 -13.31
CA TYR A 587 8.36 -17.73 -13.35
C TYR A 587 7.27 -18.22 -14.29
N THR A 588 7.63 -18.77 -15.44
CA THR A 588 6.67 -19.33 -16.40
C THR A 588 5.81 -20.42 -15.76
N ARG A 589 6.44 -21.38 -15.07
CA ARG A 589 5.73 -22.44 -14.33
C ARG A 589 4.89 -21.86 -13.19
N SER A 590 5.43 -20.88 -12.46
CA SER A 590 4.72 -20.21 -11.36
C SER A 590 3.47 -19.48 -11.85
N ILE A 591 3.54 -18.82 -13.01
CA ILE A 591 2.40 -18.13 -13.62
C ILE A 591 1.29 -19.11 -13.96
N GLU A 592 1.62 -20.25 -14.55
CA GLU A 592 0.62 -21.30 -14.83
C GLU A 592 -0.02 -21.84 -13.54
N MET A 593 0.78 -22.04 -12.50
CA MET A 593 0.34 -22.67 -11.26
C MET A 593 -0.44 -21.72 -10.36
N HIS A 594 -0.01 -20.47 -10.23
CA HIS A 594 -0.47 -19.51 -9.21
C HIS A 594 -1.13 -18.25 -9.80
N GLY A 595 -1.08 -18.07 -11.13
CA GLY A 595 -1.64 -16.91 -11.81
C GLY A 595 -0.65 -15.75 -11.94
N LEU A 596 -1.17 -14.56 -12.22
CA LEU A 596 -0.36 -13.40 -12.58
C LEU A 596 0.51 -12.90 -11.41
N PRO A 597 1.82 -12.64 -11.60
CA PRO A 597 2.70 -12.24 -10.50
C PRO A 597 2.31 -10.92 -9.87
N ILE A 598 1.81 -9.97 -10.67
CA ILE A 598 1.37 -8.65 -10.18
C ILE A 598 0.19 -8.76 -9.20
N LEU A 599 -0.74 -9.71 -9.41
CA LEU A 599 -1.84 -9.99 -8.49
C LEU A 599 -1.34 -10.66 -7.20
N ASN A 600 -0.19 -11.33 -7.29
CA ASN A 600 0.45 -12.03 -6.18
C ASN A 600 1.44 -11.15 -5.38
N SER A 601 1.73 -9.92 -5.84
CA SER A 601 2.64 -8.97 -5.20
C SER A 601 2.34 -8.67 -3.72
N CYS A 602 3.41 -8.47 -2.92
CA CYS A 602 3.35 -8.16 -1.49
C CYS A 602 3.32 -6.65 -1.17
N MET A 603 3.55 -5.76 -2.15
CA MET A 603 3.73 -4.32 -1.90
C MET A 603 2.57 -3.66 -1.14
N ARG A 604 1.32 -4.11 -1.37
CA ARG A 604 0.14 -3.54 -0.70
C ARG A 604 0.03 -3.98 0.76
N PHE A 605 0.52 -5.18 1.10
CA PHE A 605 0.61 -5.63 2.48
C PHE A 605 1.73 -4.90 3.23
N GLU A 606 2.87 -4.63 2.58
CA GLU A 606 3.91 -3.77 3.16
C GLU A 606 3.38 -2.34 3.43
N ALA A 607 2.58 -1.79 2.51
CA ALA A 607 1.90 -0.52 2.72
C ALA A 607 0.90 -0.59 3.91
N LYS A 608 0.27 -1.73 4.16
CA LYS A 608 -0.59 -1.95 5.34
C LYS A 608 0.21 -1.89 6.64
N HIS A 609 1.48 -2.28 6.67
CA HIS A 609 2.31 -2.11 7.86
C HIS A 609 2.50 -0.63 8.23
N LEU A 610 2.62 0.28 7.26
CA LEU A 610 2.74 1.71 7.52
C LEU A 610 1.56 2.24 8.33
N TYR A 611 0.34 1.76 8.08
CA TYR A 611 -0.85 2.10 8.87
C TYR A 611 -0.67 1.76 10.35
N PHE A 612 -0.18 0.55 10.67
CA PHE A 612 0.06 0.15 12.06
C PHE A 612 1.21 0.94 12.71
N LYS A 613 2.28 1.25 11.96
CA LYS A 613 3.36 2.11 12.46
C LYS A 613 2.85 3.51 12.81
N GLN A 614 2.02 4.11 11.95
CA GLN A 614 1.42 5.42 12.20
C GLN A 614 0.55 5.44 13.46
N ILE A 615 -0.25 4.40 13.71
CA ILE A 615 -1.06 4.30 14.93
C ILE A 615 -0.16 4.19 16.16
N ALA A 616 0.85 3.33 16.12
CA ALA A 616 1.73 3.14 17.27
C ALA A 616 2.49 4.43 17.62
N ILE A 617 2.99 5.14 16.61
CA ILE A 617 3.70 6.42 16.80
C ILE A 617 2.75 7.49 17.36
N ARG A 618 1.50 7.57 16.88
CA ARG A 618 0.57 8.63 17.31
C ARG A 618 -0.09 8.36 18.66
N THR A 619 -0.33 7.10 19.00
CA THR A 619 -0.99 6.75 20.27
C THR A 619 -0.02 6.73 21.44
N PHE A 620 1.28 6.51 21.20
CA PHE A 620 2.31 6.35 22.23
C PHE A 620 1.92 5.35 23.35
N ASN A 621 0.99 4.42 23.08
CA ASN A 621 0.50 3.46 24.05
C ASN A 621 1.16 2.09 23.83
N PHE A 622 2.15 1.79 24.68
CA PHE A 622 2.90 0.54 24.64
C PHE A 622 2.54 -0.43 25.78
N LYS A 623 1.47 -0.17 26.55
CA LYS A 623 1.00 -1.11 27.61
C LYS A 623 0.54 -2.43 27.00
N ASN A 624 -0.36 -2.35 26.03
CA ASN A 624 -0.78 -3.50 25.21
C ASN A 624 -0.92 -3.04 23.75
N PRO A 625 0.21 -2.98 23.01
CA PRO A 625 0.21 -2.48 21.65
C PRO A 625 -0.57 -3.40 20.71
N LEU A 626 -0.56 -4.72 20.93
CA LEU A 626 -1.31 -5.66 20.09
C LEU A 626 -2.82 -5.41 20.17
N LEU A 627 -3.38 -5.26 21.37
CA LEU A 627 -4.79 -4.93 21.55
C LEU A 627 -5.13 -3.58 20.92
N THR A 628 -4.30 -2.56 21.17
CA THR A 628 -4.51 -1.20 20.63
C THR A 628 -4.57 -1.21 19.10
N LEU A 629 -3.60 -1.86 18.45
CA LEU A 629 -3.52 -1.94 16.99
C LEU A 629 -4.69 -2.73 16.40
N THR A 630 -5.07 -3.85 17.03
CA THR A 630 -6.17 -4.69 16.53
C THR A 630 -7.51 -4.01 16.70
N LYS A 631 -7.74 -3.35 17.85
CA LYS A 631 -8.95 -2.56 18.12
C LYS A 631 -9.12 -1.41 17.13
N ARG A 632 -8.05 -0.62 16.92
CA ARG A 632 -8.02 0.48 15.94
C ARG A 632 -8.28 -0.02 14.52
N HIS A 633 -7.69 -1.17 14.15
CA HIS A 633 -7.98 -1.82 12.88
C HIS A 633 -9.47 -2.16 12.73
N GLN A 634 -10.09 -2.77 13.73
CA GLN A 634 -11.51 -3.13 13.68
C GLN A 634 -12.45 -1.92 13.62
N LEU A 635 -12.15 -0.83 14.34
CA LEU A 635 -12.88 0.42 14.24
C LEU A 635 -12.79 1.04 12.84
N ARG A 636 -11.60 1.01 12.22
CA ARG A 636 -11.45 1.46 10.84
C ARG A 636 -12.22 0.55 9.86
N TYR A 637 -12.16 -0.75 10.05
CA TYR A 637 -12.80 -1.73 9.16
C TYR A 637 -14.34 -1.62 9.21
N CYS A 638 -14.92 -1.46 10.40
CA CYS A 638 -16.37 -1.29 10.57
C CYS A 638 -16.88 0.00 9.92
N MET A 639 -16.12 1.10 10.03
CA MET A 639 -16.37 2.36 9.34
C MET A 639 -16.33 2.18 7.81
N LEU A 640 -15.32 1.48 7.29
CA LEU A 640 -15.14 1.26 5.85
C LEU A 640 -16.29 0.45 5.26
N ASN A 641 -16.68 -0.67 5.91
CA ASN A 641 -17.76 -1.54 5.43
C ASN A 641 -19.11 -0.81 5.35
N ASN A 642 -19.36 0.10 6.30
CA ASN A 642 -20.59 0.91 6.41
C ASN A 642 -20.52 2.25 5.67
N SER A 643 -19.52 2.41 4.81
CA SER A 643 -19.35 3.61 4.00
C SER A 643 -19.31 3.26 2.52
N ASN A 644 -19.56 4.26 1.71
CA ASN A 644 -19.27 4.25 0.28
C ASN A 644 -17.76 4.25 -0.03
N SER A 645 -16.88 3.95 0.94
CA SER A 645 -15.41 3.97 0.73
C SER A 645 -14.94 2.87 -0.23
N PHE A 646 -15.74 1.81 -0.39
CA PHE A 646 -15.54 0.79 -1.43
C PHE A 646 -16.27 1.12 -2.74
N CYS A 647 -16.74 2.37 -2.94
CA CYS A 647 -17.52 2.75 -4.11
C CYS A 647 -16.78 2.44 -5.41
N TYR A 648 -17.31 1.44 -6.10
CA TYR A 648 -17.13 1.24 -7.52
C TYR A 648 -18.12 2.18 -8.23
N SER A 649 -17.72 3.44 -8.42
CA SER A 649 -18.41 4.31 -9.37
C SER A 649 -17.45 4.58 -10.53
N SER A 650 -17.89 4.31 -11.75
CA SER A 650 -17.27 4.83 -12.98
C SER A 650 -17.44 6.35 -13.13
N SER A 651 -18.01 7.02 -12.12
CA SER A 651 -18.20 8.46 -12.16
C SER A 651 -16.87 9.19 -12.04
N ILE A 652 -16.66 10.11 -12.98
CA ILE A 652 -15.53 11.04 -12.96
C ILE A 652 -15.78 12.08 -11.87
N THR A 653 -14.84 12.23 -10.94
CA THR A 653 -14.91 13.28 -9.92
C THR A 653 -14.03 14.47 -10.30
N VAL A 654 -14.60 15.67 -10.20
CA VAL A 654 -13.93 16.93 -10.53
C VAL A 654 -13.54 17.65 -9.24
N ARG A 655 -12.25 17.96 -9.06
CA ARG A 655 -11.77 18.67 -7.86
C ARG A 655 -11.98 20.18 -7.91
N SER A 656 -11.72 20.76 -9.07
CA SER A 656 -11.80 22.21 -9.27
C SER A 656 -12.03 22.50 -10.74
N SER A 657 -12.91 23.45 -11.02
CA SER A 657 -13.21 23.88 -12.38
C SER A 657 -13.36 25.39 -12.47
N LYS A 658 -13.11 25.93 -13.66
CA LYS A 658 -13.23 27.36 -13.96
C LYS A 658 -14.15 27.54 -15.15
N SER A 659 -15.09 28.48 -15.06
CA SER A 659 -15.98 28.77 -16.19
C SER A 659 -15.22 29.40 -17.35
N ILE A 660 -15.50 28.92 -18.56
CA ILE A 660 -14.91 29.40 -19.81
C ILE A 660 -16.02 29.72 -20.80
N LYS A 661 -15.85 30.83 -21.52
CA LYS A 661 -16.75 31.21 -22.62
C LYS A 661 -16.37 30.43 -23.88
N TRP A 662 -17.36 30.00 -24.65
CA TRP A 662 -17.19 29.37 -25.97
C TRP A 662 -16.18 30.11 -26.86
N SER A 663 -16.27 31.46 -26.88
CA SER A 663 -15.38 32.33 -27.65
C SER A 663 -13.90 32.33 -27.24
N LYS A 664 -13.53 31.70 -26.12
CA LYS A 664 -12.13 31.53 -25.68
C LYS A 664 -11.55 30.17 -26.04
N LEU A 665 -12.35 29.21 -26.49
CA LEU A 665 -11.86 27.92 -26.98
C LEU A 665 -11.19 28.09 -28.35
N SER A 666 -10.15 27.32 -28.64
CA SER A 666 -9.49 27.35 -29.95
C SER A 666 -10.42 26.81 -31.05
N ILE A 667 -10.21 27.21 -32.30
CA ILE A 667 -11.03 26.76 -33.45
C ILE A 667 -11.06 25.22 -33.56
N PRO A 668 -9.93 24.49 -33.42
CA PRO A 668 -9.93 23.03 -33.44
C PRO A 668 -10.82 22.41 -32.34
N VAL A 669 -10.75 22.94 -31.12
CA VAL A 669 -11.58 22.48 -30.00
C VAL A 669 -13.06 22.74 -30.27
N ARG A 670 -13.43 23.93 -30.76
CA ARG A 670 -14.83 24.22 -31.09
C ARG A 670 -15.39 23.29 -32.16
N ARG A 671 -14.59 22.93 -33.17
CA ARG A 671 -15.00 21.99 -34.22
C ARG A 671 -15.32 20.59 -33.69
N LEU A 672 -14.55 20.09 -32.71
CA LEU A 672 -14.84 18.82 -32.06
C LEU A 672 -16.15 18.86 -31.25
N LEU A 673 -16.45 20.02 -30.66
CA LEU A 673 -17.58 20.17 -29.75
C LEU A 673 -18.89 20.61 -30.41
N ILE A 674 -18.85 21.11 -31.66
CA ILE A 674 -20.00 21.77 -32.31
C ILE A 674 -21.20 20.85 -32.51
N ASN A 675 -20.98 19.53 -32.56
CA ASN A 675 -22.03 18.52 -32.69
C ASN A 675 -22.63 18.10 -31.34
N PHE A 676 -22.04 18.53 -30.22
CA PHE A 676 -22.37 18.06 -28.88
C PHE A 676 -22.85 19.18 -27.94
N ILE A 677 -22.65 20.45 -28.32
CA ILE A 677 -22.83 21.60 -27.43
C ILE A 677 -23.39 22.80 -28.21
N ASN A 678 -24.29 23.56 -27.59
CA ASN A 678 -24.74 24.86 -28.08
C ASN A 678 -23.83 25.98 -27.57
N GLU A 679 -23.68 27.07 -28.32
CA GLU A 679 -22.82 28.19 -27.91
C GLU A 679 -23.20 28.85 -26.57
N THR A 680 -24.43 28.62 -26.10
CA THR A 680 -24.98 29.12 -24.84
C THR A 680 -24.71 28.22 -23.63
N ASP A 681 -24.18 27.02 -23.83
CA ASP A 681 -23.97 26.07 -22.74
C ASP A 681 -22.87 26.54 -21.76
N LEU A 682 -23.05 26.20 -20.49
CA LEU A 682 -22.06 26.46 -19.45
C LEU A 682 -20.91 25.45 -19.57
N ILE A 683 -19.71 25.97 -19.88
CA ILE A 683 -18.49 25.18 -20.03
C ILE A 683 -17.58 25.47 -18.85
N TYR A 684 -17.14 24.41 -18.17
CA TYR A 684 -16.16 24.48 -17.10
C TYR A 684 -14.90 23.74 -17.50
N GLU A 685 -13.74 24.39 -17.45
CA GLU A 685 -12.45 23.74 -17.67
C GLU A 685 -11.87 23.28 -16.33
N CYS A 686 -11.39 22.04 -16.29
CA CYS A 686 -10.83 21.38 -15.13
C CYS A 686 -9.32 21.25 -15.30
N THR A 687 -8.56 21.42 -14.22
CA THR A 687 -7.10 21.16 -14.23
C THR A 687 -6.78 19.66 -14.18
N SER A 688 -7.64 18.92 -13.48
CA SER A 688 -7.52 17.48 -13.28
C SER A 688 -8.89 16.88 -12.96
N ILE A 689 -9.08 15.63 -13.37
CA ILE A 689 -10.22 14.81 -13.01
C ILE A 689 -9.72 13.51 -12.38
N TYR A 690 -10.57 12.85 -11.60
CA TYR A 690 -10.28 11.53 -11.06
C TYR A 690 -11.25 10.53 -11.69
N TYR A 691 -10.70 9.58 -12.45
CA TYR A 691 -11.42 8.39 -12.88
C TYR A 691 -11.02 7.25 -11.94
N HIS A 692 -11.99 6.77 -11.14
CA HIS A 692 -11.74 5.95 -9.94
C HIS A 692 -10.75 6.60 -8.95
N HIS A 693 -9.50 6.14 -8.91
CA HIS A 693 -8.42 6.72 -8.09
C HIS A 693 -7.29 7.30 -8.92
N MET A 694 -7.36 7.18 -10.25
CA MET A 694 -6.34 7.67 -11.16
C MET A 694 -6.57 9.16 -11.42
N ASN A 695 -5.54 9.95 -11.13
CA ASN A 695 -5.54 11.37 -11.43
C ASN A 695 -5.20 11.57 -12.91
N VAL A 696 -6.14 12.13 -13.67
CA VAL A 696 -6.01 12.43 -15.09
C VAL A 696 -5.95 13.95 -15.23
N ARG A 697 -4.89 14.49 -15.82
CA ARG A 697 -4.62 15.94 -15.89
C ARG A 697 -4.25 16.38 -17.30
N THR A 698 -4.26 17.69 -17.52
CA THR A 698 -3.66 18.24 -18.74
C THR A 698 -2.16 17.88 -18.78
N GLY A 699 -1.69 17.43 -19.94
CA GLY A 699 -0.35 16.93 -20.18
C GLY A 699 -0.16 15.42 -19.97
N SER A 700 -1.12 14.72 -19.34
CA SER A 700 -1.05 13.26 -19.16
C SER A 700 -1.04 12.53 -20.48
N ILE A 701 -0.23 11.48 -20.58
CA ILE A 701 -0.24 10.58 -21.73
C ILE A 701 -1.12 9.37 -21.43
N VAL A 702 -1.89 8.92 -22.41
CA VAL A 702 -2.63 7.63 -22.34
C VAL A 702 -2.45 6.85 -23.64
N VAL A 703 -2.58 5.52 -23.56
CA VAL A 703 -2.62 4.65 -24.75
C VAL A 703 -4.03 4.73 -25.33
N HIS A 704 -4.15 5.23 -26.56
CA HIS A 704 -5.44 5.45 -27.21
C HIS A 704 -5.95 4.18 -27.93
N HIS A 705 -5.10 3.51 -28.71
CA HIS A 705 -5.39 2.22 -29.34
C HIS A 705 -4.10 1.49 -29.74
N LEU A 706 -4.22 0.25 -30.20
CA LEU A 706 -3.13 -0.53 -30.79
C LEU A 706 -3.32 -0.59 -32.32
N ALA A 707 -2.28 -0.30 -33.10
CA ALA A 707 -2.34 -0.33 -34.55
C ALA A 707 -2.45 -1.78 -35.09
N HIS A 708 -3.39 -2.02 -36.01
CA HIS A 708 -4.01 -3.32 -36.31
C HIS A 708 -3.11 -4.48 -36.82
N ALA A 709 -1.86 -4.26 -37.21
CA ALA A 709 -1.00 -5.31 -37.77
C ALA A 709 0.08 -5.81 -36.80
N GLU A 710 0.66 -4.91 -36.01
CA GLU A 710 1.81 -5.20 -35.12
C GLU A 710 1.50 -4.91 -33.64
N GLU A 711 0.23 -4.54 -33.34
CA GLU A 711 -0.22 -4.13 -32.00
C GLU A 711 0.66 -3.01 -31.39
N ILE A 712 1.19 -2.11 -32.23
CA ILE A 712 2.00 -0.95 -31.78
C ILE A 712 1.09 0.03 -31.03
N PRO A 713 1.47 0.48 -29.82
CA PRO A 713 0.67 1.46 -29.08
C PRO A 713 0.70 2.82 -29.76
N ILE A 714 -0.49 3.39 -29.97
CA ILE A 714 -0.67 4.78 -30.37
C ILE A 714 -1.10 5.57 -29.14
N PHE A 715 -0.39 6.67 -28.87
CA PHE A 715 -0.59 7.47 -27.67
C PHE A 715 -1.39 8.74 -27.97
N CYS A 716 -1.92 9.36 -26.92
CA CYS A 716 -2.38 10.74 -27.00
C CYS A 716 -2.04 11.49 -25.70
N GLN A 717 -1.81 12.80 -25.83
CA GLN A 717 -1.61 13.69 -24.69
C GLN A 717 -2.90 14.44 -24.39
N ILE A 718 -3.34 14.42 -23.14
CA ILE A 718 -4.53 15.16 -22.72
C ILE A 718 -4.28 16.66 -22.85
N HIS A 719 -5.02 17.29 -23.75
CA HIS A 719 -4.91 18.70 -24.07
C HIS A 719 -5.84 19.54 -23.18
N ARG A 720 -7.11 19.12 -22.99
CA ARG A 720 -8.10 19.82 -22.16
C ARG A 720 -9.09 18.87 -21.51
N LEU A 721 -9.56 19.25 -20.32
CA LEU A 721 -10.59 18.56 -19.56
C LEU A 721 -11.77 19.52 -19.38
N LEU A 722 -12.91 19.21 -19.99
CA LEU A 722 -14.09 20.09 -19.99
C LEU A 722 -15.26 19.38 -19.32
N ASN A 723 -15.96 20.06 -18.42
CA ASN A 723 -17.24 19.62 -17.91
C ASN A 723 -18.34 20.49 -18.53
N ILE A 724 -19.22 19.84 -19.30
CA ILE A 724 -20.29 20.47 -20.06
C ILE A 724 -21.58 19.75 -19.69
N GLN A 725 -22.58 20.49 -19.20
CA GLN A 725 -23.88 19.90 -18.81
C GLN A 725 -23.72 18.66 -17.89
N GLU A 726 -22.82 18.75 -16.91
CA GLU A 726 -22.48 17.66 -15.97
C GLU A 726 -21.79 16.42 -16.58
N LYS A 727 -21.46 16.43 -17.87
CA LYS A 727 -20.66 15.41 -18.54
C LYS A 727 -19.22 15.87 -18.74
N THR A 728 -18.28 15.04 -18.30
CA THR A 728 -16.85 15.28 -18.56
C THR A 728 -16.49 14.84 -19.98
N THR A 729 -15.91 15.76 -20.75
CA THR A 729 -15.36 15.56 -22.09
C THR A 729 -13.85 15.77 -22.04
N ILE A 730 -13.09 14.78 -22.51
CA ILE A 730 -11.63 14.81 -22.52
C ILE A 730 -11.18 15.03 -23.96
N ILE A 731 -10.44 16.11 -24.18
CA ILE A 731 -9.83 16.42 -25.47
C ILE A 731 -8.34 16.11 -25.37
N ALA A 732 -7.84 15.30 -26.29
CA ALA A 732 -6.45 14.89 -26.37
C ALA A 732 -5.87 15.19 -27.76
N GLU A 733 -4.57 15.37 -27.82
CA GLU A 733 -3.79 15.48 -29.05
C GLU A 733 -3.14 14.14 -29.35
N MET A 734 -3.34 13.63 -30.57
CA MET A 734 -2.80 12.36 -31.02
C MET A 734 -1.28 12.45 -31.19
N LEU A 735 -0.59 11.40 -30.74
CA LEU A 735 0.85 11.23 -30.92
C LEU A 735 1.09 10.11 -31.93
N ASN A 736 1.94 10.35 -32.92
CA ASN A 736 2.41 9.34 -33.86
C ASN A 736 3.57 8.59 -33.22
N THR A 737 3.48 7.26 -33.17
CA THR A 737 4.58 6.40 -32.75
C THR A 737 5.53 6.20 -33.93
N ILE A 738 6.76 6.70 -33.83
CA ILE A 738 7.75 6.68 -34.91
C ILE A 738 8.51 5.36 -34.90
N SER A 739 9.10 5.02 -33.76
CA SER A 739 9.94 3.85 -33.58
C SER A 739 9.98 3.41 -32.11
N PHE A 740 10.53 2.22 -31.85
CA PHE A 740 10.91 1.79 -30.51
C PHE A 740 12.43 1.81 -30.40
N ASP A 741 12.97 2.63 -29.52
CA ASP A 741 14.39 2.72 -29.26
C ASP A 741 14.78 1.65 -28.23
N GLU A 742 15.56 0.65 -28.66
CA GLU A 742 15.99 -0.46 -27.79
C GLU A 742 17.04 -0.03 -26.75
N ASN A 743 17.83 1.02 -27.03
CA ASN A 743 18.83 1.54 -26.09
C ASN A 743 18.15 2.30 -24.96
N LEU A 744 17.17 3.15 -25.29
CA LEU A 744 16.37 3.90 -24.32
C LEU A 744 15.19 3.11 -23.74
N TRP A 745 14.91 1.94 -24.32
CA TRP A 745 13.77 1.08 -24.03
C TRP A 745 12.44 1.84 -24.01
N SER A 746 12.24 2.72 -25.00
CA SER A 746 11.16 3.71 -25.03
C SER A 746 10.61 3.93 -26.45
N TYR A 747 9.33 4.31 -26.55
CA TYR A 747 8.72 4.67 -27.83
C TYR A 747 9.03 6.11 -28.17
N GLU A 748 9.63 6.33 -29.33
CA GLU A 748 9.79 7.65 -29.94
C GLU A 748 8.44 8.11 -30.49
N VAL A 749 8.05 9.34 -30.17
CA VAL A 749 6.76 9.90 -30.57
C VAL A 749 6.85 11.34 -31.04
N GLU A 750 5.92 11.72 -31.92
CA GLU A 750 5.73 13.11 -32.36
C GLU A 750 4.28 13.55 -32.28
N PHE A 751 4.06 14.84 -32.03
CA PHE A 751 2.73 15.44 -32.08
C PHE A 751 2.19 15.46 -33.50
N SER A 752 1.04 14.82 -33.71
CA SER A 752 0.38 14.83 -35.02
C SER A 752 -0.35 16.15 -35.34
N GLY A 753 -0.54 17.03 -34.35
CA GLY A 753 -1.39 18.21 -34.45
C GLY A 753 -2.90 17.90 -34.49
N THR A 754 -3.30 16.62 -34.42
CA THR A 754 -4.70 16.19 -34.52
C THR A 754 -5.32 16.09 -33.13
N LEU A 755 -6.35 16.91 -32.88
CA LEU A 755 -7.14 16.82 -31.64
C LEU A 755 -8.30 15.84 -31.81
N VAL A 756 -8.56 15.06 -30.77
CA VAL A 756 -9.66 14.09 -30.69
C VAL A 756 -10.35 14.17 -29.32
N THR A 757 -11.59 13.71 -29.26
CA THR A 757 -12.26 13.41 -27.98
C THR A 757 -12.02 11.95 -27.64
N ILE A 758 -11.56 11.67 -26.42
CA ILE A 758 -11.28 10.29 -25.99
C ILE A 758 -12.23 9.85 -24.88
N ASP A 759 -12.46 8.54 -24.82
CA ASP A 759 -13.06 7.87 -23.68
C ASP A 759 -11.93 7.31 -22.78
N ILE A 760 -11.88 7.78 -21.53
CA ILE A 760 -10.83 7.37 -20.58
C ILE A 760 -11.01 5.91 -20.15
N GLU A 761 -12.24 5.41 -20.11
CA GLU A 761 -12.52 4.01 -19.76
C GLU A 761 -11.89 3.10 -20.81
N HIS A 762 -12.12 3.39 -22.09
CA HIS A 762 -11.49 2.66 -23.20
C HIS A 762 -9.95 2.69 -23.14
N CYS A 763 -9.36 3.85 -22.86
CA CYS A 763 -7.90 3.97 -22.75
C CYS A 763 -7.35 3.11 -21.60
N PHE A 764 -8.04 3.08 -20.45
CA PHE A 764 -7.62 2.32 -19.28
C PHE A 764 -7.89 0.82 -19.39
N ASP A 765 -8.83 0.40 -20.23
CA ASP A 765 -8.98 -1.01 -20.62
C ASP A 765 -7.75 -1.53 -21.39
N ILE A 766 -7.06 -0.66 -22.12
CA ILE A 766 -5.81 -1.00 -22.84
C ILE A 766 -4.60 -0.91 -21.90
N HIS A 767 -4.47 0.22 -21.19
CA HIS A 767 -3.40 0.44 -20.22
C HIS A 767 -3.91 1.24 -19.01
N PRO A 768 -3.98 0.65 -17.81
CA PRO A 768 -4.76 1.19 -16.67
C PRO A 768 -4.14 2.40 -15.97
N HIS A 769 -3.10 3.01 -16.55
CA HIS A 769 -2.37 4.13 -15.97
C HIS A 769 -2.05 5.21 -17.00
N CYS A 770 -2.06 6.46 -16.54
CA CYS A 770 -1.47 7.56 -17.27
C CYS A 770 0.06 7.47 -17.24
N LEU A 771 0.70 8.04 -18.26
CA LEU A 771 2.13 8.01 -18.48
C LEU A 771 2.69 9.43 -18.54
N ASP A 772 4.00 9.52 -18.35
CA ASP A 772 4.79 10.73 -18.57
C ASP A 772 5.53 10.63 -19.92
N MET A 773 5.83 11.79 -20.50
CA MET A 773 6.65 11.93 -21.72
C MET A 773 7.96 12.62 -21.35
N TYR A 774 9.07 12.14 -21.90
CA TYR A 774 10.41 12.64 -21.62
C TYR A 774 11.04 13.20 -22.89
N ASP A 775 11.77 14.31 -22.77
CA ASP A 775 12.53 14.90 -23.87
C ASP A 775 14.00 14.49 -23.73
N VAL A 776 14.54 13.88 -24.79
CA VAL A 776 15.95 13.51 -24.92
C VAL A 776 16.44 14.09 -26.23
N GLU A 777 17.36 15.04 -26.16
CA GLU A 777 17.95 15.70 -27.35
C GLU A 777 16.90 16.26 -28.35
N HIS A 778 15.81 16.85 -27.83
CA HIS A 778 14.69 17.39 -28.62
C HIS A 778 13.77 16.35 -29.26
N VAL A 779 13.93 15.07 -28.91
CA VAL A 779 13.06 13.97 -29.31
C VAL A 779 12.21 13.54 -28.12
N HIS A 780 10.93 13.22 -28.36
CA HIS A 780 10.01 12.85 -27.30
C HIS A 780 9.89 11.33 -27.17
N TYR A 781 9.99 10.84 -25.93
CA TYR A 781 9.93 9.43 -25.59
C TYR A 781 8.87 9.12 -24.54
N ILE A 782 8.18 8.00 -24.72
CA ILE A 782 7.24 7.42 -23.74
C ILE A 782 7.75 6.04 -23.33
N ASN A 783 8.00 5.86 -22.02
CA ASN A 783 8.47 4.60 -21.46
C ASN A 783 7.33 3.80 -20.82
N LEU A 784 7.12 2.58 -21.31
CA LEU A 784 6.15 1.63 -20.74
C LEU A 784 6.85 0.63 -19.82
N LEU A 785 6.31 0.46 -18.61
CA LEU A 785 6.79 -0.60 -17.71
C LEU A 785 6.37 -1.98 -18.22
N THR A 786 5.13 -2.09 -18.70
CA THR A 786 4.42 -3.34 -18.98
C THR A 786 4.34 -3.64 -20.47
N ARG A 787 4.29 -4.93 -20.81
CA ARG A 787 4.09 -5.38 -22.19
C ARG A 787 2.61 -5.27 -22.58
N ILE A 788 2.33 -4.68 -23.74
CA ILE A 788 0.96 -4.52 -24.28
C ILE A 788 0.77 -5.36 -25.57
N SER A 789 1.85 -5.71 -26.29
CA SER A 789 1.84 -6.47 -27.54
C SER A 789 2.96 -7.53 -27.65
N PRO A 790 2.80 -8.61 -28.45
CA PRO A 790 3.88 -9.55 -28.75
C PRO A 790 5.00 -8.87 -29.55
N ARG A 791 6.24 -9.35 -29.42
CA ARG A 791 7.33 -8.93 -30.32
C ARG A 791 7.09 -9.62 -31.68
N THR A 792 6.44 -8.94 -32.62
CA THR A 792 6.41 -9.39 -34.02
C THR A 792 7.84 -9.28 -34.57
N GLY A 793 8.34 -10.38 -35.13
CA GLY A 793 9.78 -10.62 -35.31
C GLY A 793 10.54 -9.62 -36.18
N LEU A 794 11.64 -9.10 -35.64
CA LEU A 794 12.93 -9.06 -36.32
C LEU A 794 13.79 -10.13 -35.64
N GLU A 795 13.62 -11.40 -36.02
CA GLU A 795 14.62 -12.48 -35.91
C GLU A 795 13.98 -13.82 -36.30
N GLY A 796 13.66 -13.94 -37.58
CA GLY A 796 13.67 -15.23 -38.27
C GLY A 796 15.01 -15.42 -38.96
N SER A 797 16.15 -15.29 -38.25
CA SER A 797 17.47 -15.58 -38.83
C SER A 797 18.63 -15.73 -37.84
N VAL A 798 18.45 -16.15 -36.59
CA VAL A 798 19.60 -16.55 -35.73
C VAL A 798 19.23 -17.70 -34.78
N LEU A 799 18.65 -18.77 -35.30
CA LEU A 799 18.69 -20.09 -34.66
C LEU A 799 18.86 -21.13 -35.77
N GLY A 800 20.11 -21.34 -36.16
CA GLY A 800 20.60 -22.39 -37.05
C GLY A 800 21.97 -22.82 -36.58
#